data_AF-A0A3M4Q9X6-F1
#
_entry.id   AF-A0A3M4Q9X6-F1
#
_cell.length_a   1.000
_cell.length_b   1.000
_cell.length_c   1.000
_cell.angle_alpha   90.00
_cell.angle_beta   90.00
_cell.angle_gamma   90.00
#
_symmetry.space_group_name_H-M   'P 1'
#
loop_
_entity.id
_entity.type
_entity.pdbx_description
1 polymer ?
#
loop_
_entity_poly.entity_id
_entity_poly.type
_entity_poly.pdbx_seq_one_letter_code
_entity_poly.pdbx_strand_id
1 'polypeptide(L)'
;MTLLRTFLASALLGLTLCVGNVYAADPPSTDAIQQSLDKLPDRKLPDADMKALQSILQQTLTYLGYKQDYEQRLVDLKRQLAEAPRQTTDNQRELVRLKATKIVPVAQRYASLPVPQLEQLLVQRSTQQGDLQKELAEANSLTIAAQTRPERAQTEISSSQTRIQQINSILKAGKDNGKTLSGDQRNQLNAELAALNALIPLRRQELAGNSQLQDLGNSQHDLVVEKTARLEQEIQDLQTLINQKRLAQSQQTVTQQSIEAQKAGGSSLLATESAANLKLSDYLLKSTDRLNDLTQKNLQTKQQLDTVTQSDSALDEQINVLKGSLLLSKILYKQKQALPRLTVDRNLADDIANIRLYQFEVNQQRELISTPSTYVDNLLANQSPDDVTPQLRRTLLELAITRSDLLERLSRELSALLNESITLQLNQKQLLSTATNLRATLDEQMFWIPSNKPLDTEWLETVPDHLTKQVTTLPWASSVSELYDGLTQRPLLFLPLLLLIGALLWRRKALYARLKKIHLDIGHFKRDSQWHTPVAILVNILLALPVALALALCGYALQIDARGQNANLGAALLLIAQAWLVFYTAYRILAPGGVAELHFRWEKPQVEFLQGWIRKLGLVVLALVAVVAIAEHQPAALADDVLGIAVVLTCYALMAWLLSRLLLHSPTHEKASLFRKAVGLVFTALPVALFIAVCFGYYYTALK
;
A
#
# COMPACT_ATOMS: atom_id res chain seq x y z
N MET A 1 86.71 -21.98 -2.55
CA MET A 1 85.59 -21.04 -2.35
C MET A 1 84.24 -21.52 -2.92
N THR A 2 84.22 -22.47 -3.85
CA THR A 2 82.98 -22.99 -4.48
C THR A 2 82.15 -23.90 -3.57
N LEU A 3 82.79 -24.78 -2.79
CA LEU A 3 82.10 -25.69 -1.86
C LEU A 3 81.36 -24.98 -0.71
N LEU A 4 81.90 -23.85 -0.23
CA LEU A 4 81.26 -23.05 0.83
C LEU A 4 79.99 -22.35 0.32
N ARG A 5 79.99 -21.92 -0.95
CA ARG A 5 78.82 -21.28 -1.59
C ARG A 5 77.70 -22.28 -1.85
N THR A 6 78.02 -23.50 -2.26
CA THR A 6 77.01 -24.55 -2.44
C THR A 6 76.41 -24.98 -1.11
N PHE A 7 77.21 -25.07 -0.05
CA PHE A 7 76.72 -25.42 1.29
C PHE A 7 75.81 -24.33 1.89
N LEU A 8 76.18 -23.05 1.72
CA LEU A 8 75.34 -21.91 2.11
C LEU A 8 74.05 -21.84 1.30
N ALA A 9 74.08 -22.13 0.00
CA ALA A 9 72.88 -22.15 -0.85
C ALA A 9 71.93 -23.29 -0.47
N SER A 10 72.45 -24.49 -0.20
CA SER A 10 71.65 -25.62 0.27
C SER A 10 71.12 -25.41 1.69
N ALA A 11 71.87 -24.75 2.57
CA ALA A 11 71.41 -24.38 3.90
C ALA A 11 70.29 -23.31 3.84
N LEU A 12 70.38 -22.34 2.93
CA LEU A 12 69.33 -21.35 2.69
C LEU A 12 68.06 -21.98 2.09
N LEU A 13 68.20 -22.93 1.16
CA LEU A 13 67.07 -23.69 0.59
C LEU A 13 66.40 -24.60 1.64
N GLY A 14 67.20 -25.23 2.51
CA GLY A 14 66.69 -25.99 3.66
C GLY A 14 65.96 -25.10 4.67
N LEU A 15 66.46 -23.89 4.95
CA LEU A 15 65.82 -22.92 5.83
C LEU A 15 64.50 -22.37 5.25
N THR A 16 64.38 -22.22 3.93
CA THR A 16 63.11 -21.81 3.29
C THR A 16 62.03 -22.90 3.31
N LEU A 17 62.42 -24.18 3.37
CA LEU A 17 61.49 -25.31 3.51
C LEU A 17 61.10 -25.59 4.96
N CYS A 18 61.82 -25.02 5.95
CA CYS A 18 61.49 -25.08 7.37
C CYS A 18 60.66 -23.88 7.87
N VAL A 19 60.31 -22.93 7.01
CA VAL A 19 59.27 -21.94 7.32
C VAL A 19 57.93 -22.67 7.22
N GLY A 20 57.48 -23.24 8.34
CA GLY A 20 56.17 -23.85 8.44
C GLY A 20 55.10 -22.88 7.92
N ASN A 21 54.12 -23.43 7.19
CA ASN A 21 52.88 -22.71 6.90
C ASN A 21 52.40 -22.08 8.21
N VAL A 22 52.35 -20.75 8.27
CA VAL A 22 51.69 -20.05 9.37
C VAL A 22 50.21 -20.34 9.21
N TYR A 23 49.77 -21.46 9.77
CA TYR A 23 48.35 -21.73 9.97
C TYR A 23 47.81 -20.54 10.78
N ALA A 24 46.75 -19.92 10.27
CA ALA A 24 45.93 -19.02 11.08
C ALA A 24 45.58 -19.78 12.36
N ALA A 25 45.79 -19.15 13.53
CA ALA A 25 45.45 -19.78 14.80
C ALA A 25 43.99 -20.25 14.77
N ASP A 26 43.74 -21.51 15.11
CA ASP A 26 42.38 -22.04 15.14
C ASP A 26 41.49 -21.17 16.04
N PRO A 27 40.23 -20.89 15.62
CA PRO A 27 39.32 -20.11 16.44
C PRO A 27 39.08 -20.84 17.78
N PRO A 28 38.83 -20.09 18.87
CA PRO A 28 38.56 -20.69 20.18
C PRO A 28 37.31 -21.58 20.12
N SER A 29 37.27 -22.64 20.94
CA SER A 29 36.08 -23.49 21.03
C SER A 29 34.95 -22.79 21.78
N THR A 30 33.70 -23.02 21.34
CA THR A 30 32.49 -22.47 21.98
C THR A 30 32.43 -22.81 23.46
N ASP A 31 32.76 -24.05 23.82
CA ASP A 31 32.73 -24.52 25.21
C ASP A 31 33.77 -23.81 26.08
N ALA A 32 34.95 -23.51 25.53
CA ALA A 32 35.99 -22.78 26.26
C ALA A 32 35.58 -21.33 26.54
N ILE A 33 34.93 -20.67 25.57
CA ILE A 33 34.42 -19.30 25.75
C ILE A 33 33.22 -19.30 26.72
N GLN A 34 32.32 -20.27 26.63
CA GLN A 34 31.20 -20.38 27.57
C GLN A 34 31.69 -20.58 29.02
N GLN A 35 32.65 -21.48 29.23
CA GLN A 35 33.27 -21.66 30.56
C GLN A 35 33.97 -20.40 31.06
N SER A 36 34.56 -19.60 30.17
CA SER A 36 35.17 -18.32 30.54
C SER A 36 34.15 -17.25 30.91
N LEU A 37 32.95 -17.30 30.32
CA LEU A 37 31.82 -16.45 30.66
C LEU A 37 31.20 -16.86 32.01
N ASP A 38 31.09 -18.16 32.27
CA ASP A 38 30.53 -18.70 33.52
C ASP A 38 31.47 -18.43 34.72
N LYS A 39 32.80 -18.46 34.50
CA LYS A 39 33.83 -18.15 35.50
C LYS A 39 34.20 -16.66 35.57
N LEU A 40 33.46 -15.79 34.89
CA LEU A 40 33.70 -14.36 34.87
C LEU A 40 33.59 -13.70 36.27
N PRO A 41 32.65 -14.10 37.17
CA PRO A 41 32.59 -13.60 38.54
C PRO A 41 33.84 -13.93 39.38
N ASP A 42 34.52 -15.04 39.07
CA ASP A 42 35.69 -15.50 39.82
C ASP A 42 36.96 -14.66 39.54
N ARG A 43 36.94 -13.83 38.48
CA ARG A 43 38.09 -13.02 38.04
C ARG A 43 38.32 -11.75 38.88
N LYS A 44 37.41 -11.39 39.80
CA LYS A 44 37.52 -10.23 40.72
C LYS A 44 37.97 -8.92 40.05
N LEU A 45 37.41 -8.62 38.88
CA LEU A 45 37.68 -7.40 38.12
C LEU A 45 36.79 -6.24 38.59
N PRO A 46 37.19 -4.97 38.38
CA PRO A 46 36.30 -3.82 38.54
C PRO A 46 35.07 -3.95 37.63
N ASP A 47 33.90 -3.44 38.07
CA ASP A 47 32.62 -3.59 37.35
C ASP A 47 32.65 -3.15 35.88
N ALA A 48 33.40 -2.09 35.55
CA ALA A 48 33.54 -1.59 34.20
C ALA A 48 34.31 -2.56 33.28
N ASP A 49 35.41 -3.12 33.78
CA ASP A 49 36.25 -4.07 33.04
C ASP A 49 35.56 -5.44 32.92
N MET A 50 34.81 -5.83 33.94
CA MET A 50 33.98 -7.02 33.95
C MET A 50 32.91 -6.97 32.85
N LYS A 51 32.18 -5.85 32.72
CA LYS A 51 31.19 -5.64 31.66
C LYS A 51 31.81 -5.60 30.26
N ALA A 52 32.97 -4.94 30.12
CA ALA A 52 33.69 -4.90 28.85
C ALA A 52 34.13 -6.30 28.40
N LEU A 53 34.68 -7.10 29.32
CA LEU A 53 35.06 -8.48 29.06
C LEU A 53 33.85 -9.36 28.74
N GLN A 54 32.75 -9.22 29.48
CA GLN A 54 31.51 -9.95 29.22
C GLN A 54 31.00 -9.69 27.79
N SER A 55 31.02 -8.43 27.34
CA SER A 55 30.65 -8.07 25.97
C SER A 55 31.57 -8.70 24.93
N ILE A 56 32.89 -8.73 25.16
CA ILE A 56 33.86 -9.39 24.27
C ILE A 56 33.57 -10.88 24.14
N LEU A 57 33.35 -11.58 25.26
CA LEU A 57 33.08 -13.01 25.27
C LEU A 57 31.73 -13.34 24.61
N GLN A 58 30.68 -12.55 24.89
CA GLN A 58 29.38 -12.69 24.22
C GLN A 58 29.49 -12.48 22.71
N GLN A 59 30.18 -11.42 22.27
CA GLN A 59 30.41 -11.16 20.85
C GLN A 59 31.23 -12.28 20.19
N THR A 60 32.20 -12.85 20.91
CA THR A 60 32.98 -14.01 20.44
C THR A 60 32.07 -15.21 20.20
N LEU A 61 31.15 -15.53 21.13
CA LEU A 61 30.15 -16.59 20.96
C LEU A 61 29.22 -16.30 19.77
N THR A 62 28.79 -15.05 19.59
CA THR A 62 27.99 -14.64 18.42
C THR A 62 28.72 -14.92 17.11
N TYR A 63 30.00 -14.56 17.00
CA TYR A 63 30.78 -14.84 15.79
C TYR A 63 30.99 -16.34 15.54
N LEU A 64 31.25 -17.13 16.59
CA LEU A 64 31.32 -18.59 16.47
C LEU A 64 29.98 -19.19 16.01
N GLY A 65 28.86 -18.65 16.51
CA GLY A 65 27.52 -19.03 16.04
C GLY A 65 27.28 -18.66 14.58
N TYR A 66 27.70 -17.47 14.14
CA TYR A 66 27.62 -17.07 12.72
C TYR A 66 28.46 -17.96 11.82
N LYS A 67 29.67 -18.34 12.24
CA LYS A 67 30.49 -19.30 11.49
C LYS A 67 29.71 -20.60 11.23
N GLN A 68 29.14 -21.20 12.28
CA GLN A 68 28.38 -22.45 12.18
C GLN A 68 27.14 -22.29 11.29
N ASP A 69 26.39 -21.20 11.46
CA ASP A 69 25.22 -20.87 10.63
C ASP A 69 25.60 -20.72 9.14
N TYR A 70 26.69 -20.01 8.82
CA TYR A 70 27.15 -19.84 7.44
C TYR A 70 27.63 -21.15 6.82
N GLU A 71 28.35 -21.99 7.58
CA GLU A 71 28.77 -23.32 7.13
C GLU A 71 27.55 -24.21 6.84
N GLN A 72 26.54 -24.19 7.71
CA GLN A 72 25.30 -24.95 7.52
C GLN A 72 24.51 -24.45 6.31
N ARG A 73 24.31 -23.14 6.17
CA ARG A 73 23.65 -22.53 5.00
C ARG A 73 24.37 -22.84 3.70
N LEU A 74 25.70 -22.92 3.71
CA LEU A 74 26.46 -23.31 2.53
C LEU A 74 26.18 -24.76 2.12
N VAL A 75 26.03 -25.68 3.09
CA VAL A 75 25.64 -27.07 2.82
C VAL A 75 24.23 -27.13 2.25
N ASP A 76 23.29 -26.43 2.87
CA ASP A 76 21.88 -26.41 2.44
C ASP A 76 21.72 -25.78 1.04
N LEU A 77 22.44 -24.69 0.77
CA LEU A 77 22.51 -24.06 -0.54
C LEU A 77 23.07 -25.00 -1.60
N LYS A 78 24.15 -25.73 -1.30
CA LYS A 78 24.71 -26.71 -2.24
C LYS A 78 23.72 -27.80 -2.58
N ARG A 79 22.93 -28.27 -1.60
CA ARG A 79 21.85 -29.24 -1.82
C ARG A 79 20.77 -28.64 -2.71
N GLN A 80 20.31 -27.43 -2.41
CA GLN A 80 19.30 -26.73 -3.20
C GLN A 80 19.76 -26.53 -4.66
N LEU A 81 21.00 -26.11 -4.88
CA LEU A 81 21.56 -25.94 -6.21
C LEU A 81 21.69 -27.26 -6.98
N ALA A 82 21.96 -28.37 -6.30
CA ALA A 82 21.99 -29.69 -6.93
C ALA A 82 20.59 -30.16 -7.37
N GLU A 83 19.55 -29.83 -6.60
CA GLU A 83 18.16 -30.21 -6.90
C GLU A 83 17.45 -29.26 -7.87
N ALA A 84 17.88 -27.99 -7.92
CA ALA A 84 17.22 -26.93 -8.69
C ALA A 84 16.98 -27.29 -10.17
N PRO A 85 17.96 -27.80 -10.96
CA PRO A 85 17.74 -28.10 -12.38
C PRO A 85 16.65 -29.16 -12.62
N ARG A 86 16.58 -30.16 -11.74
CA ARG A 86 15.55 -31.20 -11.80
C ARG A 86 14.17 -30.61 -11.49
N GLN A 87 14.07 -29.85 -10.40
CA GLN A 87 12.82 -29.18 -10.02
C GLN A 87 12.33 -28.21 -11.10
N THR A 88 13.23 -27.41 -11.69
CA THR A 88 12.91 -26.51 -12.80
C THR A 88 12.33 -27.27 -13.99
N THR A 89 12.95 -28.39 -14.37
CA THR A 89 12.48 -29.23 -15.48
C THR A 89 11.12 -29.85 -15.18
N ASP A 90 10.93 -30.37 -13.96
CA ASP A 90 9.68 -30.98 -13.54
C ASP A 90 8.54 -29.93 -13.50
N ASN A 91 8.82 -28.72 -13.00
CA ASN A 91 7.87 -27.60 -12.99
C ASN A 91 7.45 -27.18 -14.40
N GLN A 92 8.41 -27.05 -15.32
CA GLN A 92 8.14 -26.68 -16.71
C GLN A 92 7.32 -27.76 -17.44
N ARG A 93 7.64 -29.04 -17.22
CA ARG A 93 6.86 -30.17 -17.78
C ARG A 93 5.42 -30.15 -17.26
N GLU A 94 5.24 -29.94 -15.97
CA GLU A 94 3.91 -29.84 -15.37
C GLU A 94 3.13 -28.64 -15.89
N LEU A 95 3.77 -27.48 -16.02
CA LEU A 95 3.16 -26.27 -16.58
C LEU A 95 2.68 -26.49 -18.02
N VAL A 96 3.51 -27.11 -18.87
CA VAL A 96 3.15 -27.46 -20.25
C VAL A 96 1.99 -28.46 -20.26
N ARG A 97 2.01 -29.48 -19.38
CA ARG A 97 0.92 -30.45 -19.24
C ARG A 97 -0.39 -29.78 -18.83
N LEU A 98 -0.36 -28.89 -17.85
CA LEU A 98 -1.52 -28.13 -17.40
C LEU A 98 -2.08 -27.29 -18.54
N LYS A 99 -1.24 -26.47 -19.20
CA LYS A 99 -1.64 -25.63 -20.34
C LYS A 99 -2.23 -26.42 -21.51
N ALA A 100 -1.70 -27.62 -21.80
CA ALA A 100 -2.23 -28.49 -22.84
C ALA A 100 -3.55 -29.20 -22.45
N THR A 101 -3.80 -29.38 -21.15
CA THR A 101 -5.01 -30.06 -20.66
C THR A 101 -6.22 -29.15 -20.79
N LYS A 102 -7.18 -29.55 -21.65
CA LYS A 102 -8.47 -28.89 -21.78
C LYS A 102 -9.25 -29.00 -20.47
N ILE A 103 -9.70 -27.86 -19.98
CA ILE A 103 -10.54 -27.78 -18.79
C ILE A 103 -11.94 -28.27 -19.18
N VAL A 104 -12.40 -29.36 -18.55
CA VAL A 104 -13.79 -29.80 -18.68
C VAL A 104 -14.65 -28.84 -17.86
N PRO A 105 -15.68 -28.21 -18.44
CA PRO A 105 -16.54 -27.29 -17.70
C PRO A 105 -17.11 -27.94 -16.44
N VAL A 106 -17.01 -27.24 -15.31
CA VAL A 106 -17.51 -27.70 -14.01
C VAL A 106 -18.99 -28.08 -14.08
N ALA A 107 -19.78 -27.31 -14.82
CA ALA A 107 -21.20 -27.58 -15.05
C ALA A 107 -21.45 -28.97 -15.69
N GLN A 108 -20.55 -29.45 -16.54
CA GLN A 108 -20.64 -30.79 -17.14
C GLN A 108 -20.09 -31.86 -16.20
N ARG A 109 -18.95 -31.58 -15.56
CA ARG A 109 -18.25 -32.53 -14.69
C ARG A 109 -19.04 -32.89 -13.44
N TYR A 110 -19.76 -31.93 -12.87
CA TYR A 110 -20.48 -32.08 -11.60
C TYR A 110 -22.00 -31.89 -11.73
N ALA A 111 -22.54 -32.02 -12.96
CA ALA A 111 -23.96 -31.83 -13.25
C ALA A 111 -24.89 -32.66 -12.35
N SER A 112 -24.49 -33.89 -12.04
CA SER A 112 -25.26 -34.86 -11.26
C SER A 112 -25.14 -34.69 -9.74
N LEU A 113 -24.19 -33.88 -9.25
CA LEU A 113 -23.99 -33.73 -7.82
C LEU A 113 -25.09 -32.83 -7.20
N PRO A 114 -25.60 -33.19 -6.01
CA PRO A 114 -26.50 -32.35 -5.25
C PRO A 114 -25.76 -31.16 -4.62
N VAL A 115 -26.50 -30.09 -4.32
CA VAL A 115 -25.97 -28.83 -3.76
C VAL A 115 -25.05 -29.03 -2.54
N PRO A 116 -25.37 -29.85 -1.53
CA PRO A 116 -24.50 -30.04 -0.36
C PRO A 116 -23.12 -30.64 -0.70
N GLN A 117 -23.05 -31.52 -1.71
CA GLN A 117 -21.77 -32.11 -2.13
C GLN A 117 -20.92 -31.09 -2.91
N LEU A 118 -21.57 -30.23 -3.71
CA LEU A 118 -20.89 -29.14 -4.40
C LEU A 118 -20.34 -28.11 -3.41
N GLU A 119 -21.06 -27.80 -2.34
CA GLU A 119 -20.59 -26.93 -1.25
C GLU A 119 -19.36 -27.51 -0.54
N GLN A 120 -19.37 -28.80 -0.23
CA GLN A 120 -18.21 -29.46 0.37
C GLN A 120 -16.99 -29.40 -0.56
N LEU A 121 -17.19 -29.59 -1.87
CA LEU A 121 -16.13 -29.47 -2.86
C LEU A 121 -15.60 -28.03 -2.94
N LEU A 122 -16.49 -27.03 -2.90
CA LEU A 122 -16.12 -25.63 -2.87
C LEU A 122 -15.23 -25.32 -1.66
N VAL A 123 -15.58 -25.80 -0.46
CA VAL A 123 -14.75 -25.62 0.74
C VAL A 123 -13.36 -26.25 0.56
N GLN A 124 -13.28 -27.46 0.01
CA GLN A 124 -12.00 -28.12 -0.25
C GLN A 124 -11.14 -27.34 -1.25
N ARG A 125 -11.74 -26.83 -2.33
CA ARG A 125 -11.04 -26.03 -3.34
C ARG A 125 -10.56 -24.69 -2.77
N SER A 126 -11.36 -24.04 -1.93
CA SER A 126 -10.95 -22.82 -1.22
C SER A 126 -9.76 -23.07 -0.26
N THR A 127 -9.72 -24.20 0.44
CA THR A 127 -8.53 -24.56 1.26
C THR A 127 -7.29 -24.73 0.39
N GLN A 128 -7.41 -25.45 -0.74
CA GLN A 128 -6.30 -25.62 -1.69
C GLN A 128 -5.81 -24.30 -2.28
N GLN A 129 -6.70 -23.31 -2.45
CA GLN A 129 -6.32 -21.97 -2.91
C GLN A 129 -5.39 -21.30 -1.88
N GLY A 130 -5.67 -21.45 -0.58
CA GLY A 130 -4.80 -20.94 0.48
C GLY A 130 -3.40 -21.57 0.47
N ASP A 131 -3.31 -22.89 0.22
CA ASP A 131 -2.03 -23.59 0.12
C ASP A 131 -1.22 -23.10 -1.10
N LEU A 132 -1.86 -22.95 -2.27
CA LEU A 132 -1.21 -22.42 -3.47
C LEU A 132 -0.77 -20.96 -3.31
N GLN A 133 -1.53 -20.14 -2.58
CA GLN A 133 -1.12 -18.78 -2.26
C GLN A 133 0.17 -18.74 -1.42
N LYS A 134 0.33 -19.68 -0.48
CA LYS A 134 1.57 -19.82 0.29
C LYS A 134 2.74 -20.24 -0.60
N GLU A 135 2.55 -21.24 -1.47
CA GLU A 135 3.56 -21.64 -2.46
C GLU A 135 3.95 -20.47 -3.38
N LEU A 136 2.98 -19.63 -3.79
CA LEU A 136 3.23 -18.46 -4.62
C LEU A 136 4.06 -17.40 -3.88
N ALA A 137 3.80 -17.18 -2.59
CA ALA A 137 4.59 -16.27 -1.76
C ALA A 137 6.04 -16.75 -1.63
N GLU A 138 6.26 -18.05 -1.42
CA GLU A 138 7.59 -18.65 -1.35
C GLU A 138 8.34 -18.51 -2.70
N ALA A 139 7.67 -18.78 -3.82
CA ALA A 139 8.26 -18.60 -5.15
C ALA A 139 8.61 -17.13 -5.47
N ASN A 140 7.76 -16.19 -5.05
CA ASN A 140 8.01 -14.76 -5.17
C ASN A 140 9.20 -14.30 -4.34
N SER A 141 9.28 -14.74 -3.08
CA SER A 141 10.43 -14.49 -2.20
C SER A 141 11.74 -14.98 -2.84
N LEU A 142 11.76 -16.22 -3.35
CA LEU A 142 12.92 -16.79 -4.03
C LEU A 142 13.33 -15.96 -5.27
N THR A 143 12.36 -15.54 -6.08
CA THR A 143 12.59 -14.75 -7.29
C THR A 143 13.19 -13.38 -6.96
N ILE A 144 12.62 -12.67 -5.97
CA ILE A 144 13.11 -11.37 -5.52
C ILE A 144 14.50 -11.50 -4.88
N ALA A 145 14.69 -12.52 -4.05
CA ALA A 145 16.00 -12.81 -3.48
C ALA A 145 17.04 -13.05 -4.57
N ALA A 146 16.72 -13.81 -5.63
CA ALA A 146 17.64 -14.05 -6.75
C ALA A 146 17.95 -12.79 -7.58
N GLN A 147 17.00 -11.87 -7.73
CA GLN A 147 17.23 -10.60 -8.44
C GLN A 147 18.14 -9.64 -7.68
N THR A 148 18.08 -9.66 -6.35
CA THR A 148 18.74 -8.67 -5.47
C THR A 148 20.07 -9.18 -4.88
N ARG A 149 20.26 -10.51 -4.88
CA ARG A 149 21.45 -11.18 -4.33
C ARG A 149 22.78 -10.78 -4.97
N PRO A 150 22.91 -10.52 -6.29
CA PRO A 150 24.20 -10.17 -6.88
C PRO A 150 24.84 -8.90 -6.29
N GLU A 151 24.08 -7.81 -6.20
CA GLU A 151 24.54 -6.53 -5.64
C GLU A 151 24.94 -6.69 -4.17
N ARG A 152 24.11 -7.39 -3.39
CA ARG A 152 24.35 -7.66 -1.96
C ARG A 152 25.59 -8.51 -1.73
N ALA A 153 25.69 -9.65 -2.41
CA ALA A 153 26.81 -10.57 -2.25
C ALA A 153 28.14 -9.92 -2.65
N GLN A 154 28.17 -9.11 -3.72
CA GLN A 154 29.37 -8.35 -4.09
C GLN A 154 29.78 -7.34 -3.00
N THR A 155 28.83 -6.59 -2.46
CA THR A 155 29.08 -5.62 -1.39
C THR A 155 29.57 -6.28 -0.12
N GLU A 156 28.92 -7.36 0.33
CA GLU A 156 29.30 -8.12 1.52
C GLU A 156 30.66 -8.82 1.36
N ILE A 157 30.99 -9.35 0.17
CA ILE A 157 32.32 -9.92 -0.10
C ILE A 157 33.39 -8.84 -0.01
N SER A 158 33.18 -7.67 -0.62
CA SER A 158 34.15 -6.57 -0.63
C SER A 158 34.41 -6.02 0.78
N SER A 159 33.34 -5.78 1.55
CA SER A 159 33.44 -5.31 2.94
C SER A 159 34.09 -6.35 3.84
N SER A 160 33.73 -7.64 3.69
CA SER A 160 34.34 -8.75 4.44
C SER A 160 35.83 -8.90 4.14
N GLN A 161 36.24 -8.77 2.87
CA GLN A 161 37.66 -8.82 2.49
C GLN A 161 38.46 -7.67 3.10
N THR A 162 37.91 -6.46 3.06
CA THR A 162 38.52 -5.28 3.69
C THR A 162 38.67 -5.51 5.20
N ARG A 163 37.63 -6.04 5.84
CA ARG A 163 37.64 -6.34 7.28
C ARG A 163 38.66 -7.43 7.64
N ILE A 164 38.77 -8.49 6.85
CA ILE A 164 39.79 -9.54 7.04
C ILE A 164 41.20 -8.95 6.99
N GLN A 165 41.49 -8.05 6.03
CA GLN A 165 42.80 -7.39 5.95
C GLN A 165 43.11 -6.54 7.18
N GLN A 166 42.10 -5.82 7.70
CA GLN A 166 42.22 -5.05 8.94
C GLN A 166 42.50 -5.96 10.14
N ILE A 167 41.71 -7.03 10.31
CA ILE A 167 41.89 -7.99 11.40
C ILE A 167 43.28 -8.62 11.35
N ASN A 168 43.73 -9.06 10.17
CA ASN A 168 45.07 -9.64 10.00
C ASN A 168 46.18 -8.63 10.35
N SER A 169 46.00 -7.36 10.01
CA SER A 169 46.96 -6.30 10.35
C SER A 169 47.02 -6.07 11.86
N ILE A 170 45.88 -6.05 12.53
CA ILE A 170 45.75 -5.91 13.99
C ILE A 170 46.39 -7.10 14.72
N LEU A 171 46.07 -8.33 14.29
CA LEU A 171 46.62 -9.55 14.85
C LEU A 171 48.14 -9.62 14.68
N LYS A 172 48.66 -9.23 13.51
CA LYS A 172 50.10 -9.19 13.21
C LYS A 172 50.84 -8.11 14.01
N ALA A 173 50.24 -6.93 14.17
CA ALA A 173 50.81 -5.85 14.99
C ALA A 173 50.74 -6.15 16.49
N GLY A 174 49.84 -7.04 16.92
CA GLY A 174 49.60 -7.36 18.32
C GLY A 174 49.06 -6.17 19.13
N LYS A 175 48.64 -5.11 18.44
CA LYS A 175 48.12 -3.86 19.02
C LYS A 175 46.88 -3.41 18.25
N ASP A 176 45.91 -2.89 18.99
CA ASP A 176 44.74 -2.22 18.45
C ASP A 176 44.66 -0.80 19.04
N ASN A 177 44.60 0.22 18.19
CA ASN A 177 44.64 1.64 18.57
C ASN A 177 45.73 2.00 19.60
N GLY A 178 46.93 1.42 19.44
CA GLY A 178 48.09 1.67 20.31
C GLY A 178 48.12 0.86 21.62
N LYS A 179 47.05 0.13 21.97
CA LYS A 179 46.99 -0.76 23.14
C LYS A 179 47.36 -2.19 22.76
N THR A 180 48.08 -2.90 23.63
CA THR A 180 48.42 -4.32 23.43
C THR A 180 47.15 -5.17 23.48
N LEU A 181 46.99 -6.07 22.52
CA LEU A 181 45.84 -6.97 22.46
C LEU A 181 45.82 -7.97 23.63
N SER A 182 44.67 -8.06 24.32
CA SER A 182 44.44 -9.12 25.30
C SER A 182 44.17 -10.47 24.62
N GLY A 183 44.31 -11.57 25.36
CA GLY A 183 43.99 -12.92 24.85
C GLY A 183 42.53 -13.04 24.41
N ASP A 184 41.60 -12.47 25.20
CA ASP A 184 40.17 -12.49 24.91
C ASP A 184 39.81 -11.64 23.66
N GLN A 185 40.50 -10.51 23.44
CA GLN A 185 40.35 -9.73 22.21
C GLN A 185 40.91 -10.45 20.98
N ARG A 186 42.02 -11.18 21.11
CA ARG A 186 42.54 -12.03 20.02
C ARG A 186 41.56 -13.14 19.67
N ASN A 187 40.96 -13.75 20.68
CA ASN A 187 39.92 -14.78 20.51
C ASN A 187 38.71 -14.23 19.77
N GLN A 188 38.25 -13.02 20.11
CA GLN A 188 37.17 -12.34 19.40
C GLN A 188 37.52 -12.08 17.93
N LEU A 189 38.69 -11.54 17.64
CA LEU A 189 39.14 -11.26 16.28
C LEU A 189 39.32 -12.54 15.45
N ASN A 190 39.84 -13.61 16.05
CA ASN A 190 39.96 -14.92 15.38
C ASN A 190 38.57 -15.54 15.10
N ALA A 191 37.62 -15.39 16.02
CA ALA A 191 36.24 -15.84 15.80
C ALA A 191 35.56 -15.03 14.69
N GLU A 192 35.73 -13.70 14.67
CA GLU A 192 35.24 -12.83 13.60
C GLU A 192 35.84 -13.23 12.24
N LEU A 193 37.17 -13.43 12.18
CA LEU A 193 37.88 -13.87 10.99
C LEU A 193 37.36 -15.23 10.49
N ALA A 194 37.09 -16.18 11.40
CA ALA A 194 36.54 -17.48 11.04
C ALA A 194 35.12 -17.36 10.47
N ALA A 195 34.27 -16.50 11.04
CA ALA A 195 32.93 -16.23 10.52
C ALA A 195 32.98 -15.59 9.13
N LEU A 196 33.83 -14.58 8.91
CA LEU A 196 33.99 -13.94 7.60
C LEU A 196 34.54 -14.91 6.54
N ASN A 197 35.47 -15.79 6.92
CA ASN A 197 36.00 -16.83 6.04
C ASN A 197 34.96 -17.91 5.71
N ALA A 198 33.94 -18.13 6.54
CA ALA A 198 32.80 -18.99 6.23
C ALA A 198 31.75 -18.26 5.35
N LEU A 199 31.56 -16.95 5.55
CA LEU A 199 30.61 -16.12 4.79
C LEU A 199 31.02 -15.97 3.31
N ILE A 200 32.30 -15.74 3.02
CA ILE A 200 32.76 -15.49 1.64
C ILE A 200 32.45 -16.67 0.70
N PRO A 201 32.76 -17.95 1.05
CA PRO A 201 32.35 -19.11 0.26
C PRO A 201 30.84 -19.22 0.07
N LEU A 202 30.04 -18.93 1.10
CA LEU A 202 28.58 -18.88 1.00
C LEU A 202 28.13 -17.87 -0.06
N ARG A 203 28.59 -16.62 0.02
CA ARG A 203 28.25 -15.57 -0.95
C ARG A 203 28.75 -15.85 -2.36
N ARG A 204 29.93 -16.45 -2.50
CA ARG A 204 30.45 -16.87 -3.81
C ARG A 204 29.62 -17.99 -4.43
N GLN A 205 29.21 -18.97 -3.64
CA GLN A 205 28.34 -20.06 -4.10
C GLN A 205 26.96 -19.51 -4.49
N GLU A 206 26.43 -18.58 -3.71
CA GLU A 206 25.19 -17.85 -4.00
C GLU A 206 25.23 -17.10 -5.33
N LEU A 207 26.34 -16.40 -5.62
CA LEU A 207 26.57 -15.71 -6.89
C LEU A 207 26.65 -16.69 -8.06
N ALA A 208 27.44 -17.76 -7.90
CA ALA A 208 27.64 -18.76 -8.96
C ALA A 208 26.35 -19.51 -9.30
N GLY A 209 25.51 -19.79 -8.30
CA GLY A 209 24.24 -20.47 -8.45
C GLY A 209 23.03 -19.55 -8.69
N ASN A 210 23.23 -18.24 -8.84
CA ASN A 210 22.13 -17.28 -8.87
C ASN A 210 21.17 -17.50 -10.05
N SER A 211 21.72 -17.78 -11.24
CA SER A 211 20.90 -18.06 -12.42
C SER A 211 20.05 -19.31 -12.24
N GLN A 212 20.60 -20.38 -11.65
CA GLN A 212 19.86 -21.62 -11.38
C GLN A 212 18.71 -21.39 -10.38
N LEU A 213 18.94 -20.60 -9.34
CA LEU A 213 17.90 -20.26 -8.37
C LEU A 213 16.85 -19.31 -8.95
N GLN A 214 17.26 -18.40 -9.83
CA GLN A 214 16.33 -17.55 -10.58
C GLN A 214 15.44 -18.39 -11.50
N ASP A 215 16.01 -19.36 -12.23
CA ASP A 215 15.25 -20.28 -13.09
C ASP A 215 14.30 -21.16 -12.27
N LEU A 216 14.74 -21.63 -11.10
CA LEU A 216 13.89 -22.36 -10.16
C LEU A 216 12.72 -21.49 -9.69
N GLY A 217 12.99 -20.29 -9.16
CA GLY A 217 11.98 -19.35 -8.68
C GLY A 217 10.96 -18.98 -9.77
N ASN A 218 11.43 -18.63 -10.97
CA ASN A 218 10.57 -18.34 -12.11
C ASN A 218 9.70 -19.56 -12.50
N SER A 219 10.29 -20.76 -12.55
CA SER A 219 9.54 -21.97 -12.92
C SER A 219 8.46 -22.34 -11.89
N GLN A 220 8.75 -22.16 -10.60
CA GLN A 220 7.79 -22.37 -9.51
C GLN A 220 6.69 -21.33 -9.57
N HIS A 221 7.06 -20.06 -9.73
CA HIS A 221 6.12 -18.95 -9.88
C HIS A 221 5.16 -19.21 -11.04
N ASP A 222 5.67 -19.48 -12.24
CA ASP A 222 4.84 -19.69 -13.43
C ASP A 222 3.90 -20.91 -13.30
N LEU A 223 4.38 -21.99 -12.67
CA LEU A 223 3.56 -23.16 -12.39
C LEU A 223 2.45 -22.85 -11.39
N VAL A 224 2.78 -22.22 -10.27
CA VAL A 224 1.82 -21.94 -9.20
C VAL A 224 0.80 -20.90 -9.66
N VAL A 225 1.21 -19.88 -10.43
CA VAL A 225 0.28 -18.91 -11.03
C VAL A 225 -0.75 -19.60 -11.93
N GLU A 226 -0.32 -20.52 -12.79
CA GLU A 226 -1.25 -21.29 -13.63
C GLU A 226 -2.20 -22.17 -12.79
N LYS A 227 -1.69 -22.84 -11.76
CA LYS A 227 -2.51 -23.64 -10.83
C LYS A 227 -3.55 -22.78 -10.11
N THR A 228 -3.14 -21.62 -9.59
CA THR A 228 -4.01 -20.67 -8.90
C THR A 228 -5.08 -20.16 -9.84
N ALA A 229 -4.74 -19.72 -11.05
CA ALA A 229 -5.71 -19.23 -12.03
C ALA A 229 -6.76 -20.29 -12.40
N ARG A 230 -6.33 -21.55 -12.58
CA ARG A 230 -7.26 -22.66 -12.85
C ARG A 230 -8.17 -22.96 -11.68
N LEU A 231 -7.62 -22.99 -10.47
CA LEU A 231 -8.37 -23.26 -9.26
C LEU A 231 -9.38 -22.16 -8.97
N GLU A 232 -9.01 -20.89 -9.18
CA GLU A 232 -9.90 -19.73 -9.08
C GLU A 232 -11.06 -19.83 -10.05
N GLN A 233 -10.79 -20.20 -11.30
CA GLN A 233 -11.85 -20.45 -12.29
C GLN A 233 -12.76 -21.61 -11.86
N GLU A 234 -12.20 -22.71 -11.36
CA GLU A 234 -12.99 -23.85 -10.87
C GLU A 234 -13.88 -23.46 -9.69
N ILE A 235 -13.36 -22.67 -8.74
CA ILE A 235 -14.12 -22.11 -7.61
C ILE A 235 -15.28 -21.24 -8.10
N GLN A 236 -15.01 -20.32 -9.04
CA GLN A 236 -16.04 -19.44 -9.60
C GLN A 236 -17.12 -20.22 -10.36
N ASP A 237 -16.74 -21.22 -11.14
CA ASP A 237 -17.66 -22.05 -11.89
C ASP A 237 -18.48 -22.96 -10.94
N LEU A 238 -17.88 -23.49 -9.86
CA LEU A 238 -18.57 -24.27 -8.83
C LEU A 238 -19.63 -23.43 -8.13
N GLN A 239 -19.29 -22.20 -7.74
CA GLN A 239 -20.24 -21.25 -7.16
C GLN A 239 -21.38 -20.96 -8.13
N THR A 240 -21.07 -20.70 -9.40
CA THR A 240 -22.10 -20.46 -10.43
C THR A 240 -23.06 -21.65 -10.55
N LEU A 241 -22.53 -22.89 -10.56
CA LEU A 241 -23.35 -24.10 -10.61
C LEU A 241 -24.21 -24.29 -9.36
N ILE A 242 -23.65 -24.05 -8.17
CA ILE A 242 -24.39 -24.09 -6.89
C ILE A 242 -25.54 -23.09 -6.91
N ASN A 243 -25.25 -21.85 -7.32
CA ASN A 243 -26.21 -20.76 -7.37
C ASN A 243 -27.34 -21.05 -8.36
N GLN A 244 -27.02 -21.56 -9.56
CA GLN A 244 -28.00 -21.97 -10.55
C GLN A 244 -28.91 -23.09 -10.04
N LYS A 245 -28.35 -24.12 -9.39
CA LYS A 245 -29.12 -25.22 -8.82
C LYS A 245 -30.04 -24.76 -7.68
N ARG A 246 -29.55 -23.89 -6.79
CA ARG A 246 -30.36 -23.30 -5.72
C ARG A 246 -31.49 -22.44 -6.27
N LEU A 247 -31.19 -21.58 -7.25
CA LEU A 247 -32.19 -20.73 -7.89
C LEU A 247 -33.28 -21.56 -8.58
N ALA A 248 -32.89 -22.60 -9.34
CA ALA A 248 -33.83 -23.51 -9.98
C ALA A 248 -34.74 -24.23 -8.97
N GLN A 249 -34.17 -24.68 -7.84
CA GLN A 249 -34.92 -25.31 -6.75
C GLN A 249 -35.90 -24.34 -6.09
N SER A 250 -35.49 -23.10 -5.81
CA SER A 250 -36.35 -22.05 -5.25
C SER A 250 -37.46 -21.65 -6.22
N GLN A 251 -37.14 -21.48 -7.51
CA GLN A 251 -38.14 -21.13 -8.54
C GLN A 251 -39.18 -22.25 -8.75
N GLN A 252 -38.75 -23.51 -8.74
CA GLN A 252 -39.65 -24.66 -8.79
C GLN A 252 -40.59 -24.67 -7.59
N THR A 253 -40.06 -24.36 -6.40
CA THR A 253 -40.85 -24.26 -5.16
C THR A 253 -41.91 -23.16 -5.26
N VAL A 254 -41.54 -21.94 -5.69
CA VAL A 254 -42.49 -20.83 -5.91
C VAL A 254 -43.58 -21.20 -6.92
N THR A 255 -43.20 -21.83 -8.04
CA THR A 255 -44.13 -22.22 -9.09
C THR A 255 -45.14 -23.25 -8.59
N GLN A 256 -44.66 -24.27 -7.86
CA GLN A 256 -45.52 -25.29 -7.26
C GLN A 256 -46.50 -24.67 -6.25
N GLN A 257 -46.03 -23.78 -5.38
CA GLN A 257 -46.88 -23.09 -4.41
C GLN A 257 -47.88 -22.13 -5.07
N SER A 258 -47.53 -21.48 -6.18
CA SER A 258 -48.45 -20.63 -6.94
C SER A 258 -49.59 -21.43 -7.57
N ILE A 259 -49.29 -22.61 -8.11
CA ILE A 259 -50.30 -23.54 -8.67
C ILE A 259 -51.22 -24.05 -7.54
N GLU A 260 -50.66 -24.41 -6.39
CA GLU A 260 -51.44 -24.83 -5.22
C GLU A 260 -52.34 -23.70 -4.70
N ALA A 261 -51.86 -22.45 -4.68
CA ALA A 261 -52.65 -21.27 -4.30
C ALA A 261 -53.83 -21.00 -5.24
N GLN A 262 -53.65 -21.17 -6.55
CA GLN A 262 -54.75 -21.02 -7.52
C GLN A 262 -55.80 -22.11 -7.35
N LYS A 263 -55.40 -23.35 -7.03
CA LYS A 263 -56.32 -24.47 -6.78
C LYS A 263 -57.09 -24.31 -5.46
N ALA A 264 -56.52 -23.62 -4.47
CA ALA A 264 -57.09 -23.42 -3.14
C ALA A 264 -58.27 -22.41 -3.08
N GLY A 265 -58.62 -21.74 -4.19
CA GLY A 265 -59.62 -20.66 -4.24
C GLY A 265 -61.06 -21.01 -3.84
N GLY A 266 -61.35 -22.26 -3.44
CA GLY A 266 -62.67 -22.69 -2.98
C GLY A 266 -63.01 -22.34 -1.52
N SER A 267 -62.02 -22.00 -0.66
CA SER A 267 -62.27 -21.53 0.71
C SER A 267 -61.33 -20.39 1.13
N SER A 268 -61.87 -19.43 1.90
CA SER A 268 -61.10 -18.25 2.37
C SER A 268 -59.90 -18.64 3.24
N LEU A 269 -60.05 -19.69 4.05
CA LEU A 269 -58.98 -20.22 4.91
C LEU A 269 -57.84 -20.82 4.09
N LEU A 270 -58.15 -21.66 3.09
CA LEU A 270 -57.13 -22.27 2.24
C LEU A 270 -56.38 -21.21 1.41
N ALA A 271 -57.09 -20.18 0.94
CA ALA A 271 -56.47 -19.05 0.25
C ALA A 271 -55.48 -18.29 1.15
N THR A 272 -55.83 -18.07 2.42
CA THR A 272 -54.96 -17.39 3.39
C THR A 272 -53.71 -18.22 3.69
N GLU A 273 -53.88 -19.51 3.98
CA GLU A 273 -52.77 -20.41 4.31
C GLU A 273 -51.83 -20.62 3.12
N SER A 274 -52.38 -20.72 1.91
CA SER A 274 -51.59 -20.85 0.69
C SER A 274 -50.86 -19.55 0.33
N ALA A 275 -51.49 -18.38 0.52
CA ALA A 275 -50.82 -17.08 0.31
C ALA A 275 -49.62 -16.88 1.25
N ALA A 276 -49.70 -17.37 2.50
CA ALA A 276 -48.57 -17.36 3.42
C ALA A 276 -47.41 -18.25 2.95
N ASN A 277 -47.70 -19.44 2.41
CA ASN A 277 -46.67 -20.32 1.83
C ASN A 277 -46.03 -19.71 0.57
N LEU A 278 -46.83 -19.04 -0.27
CA LEU A 278 -46.33 -18.30 -1.42
C LEU A 278 -45.39 -17.16 -1.00
N LYS A 279 -45.75 -16.42 0.06
CA LYS A 279 -44.90 -15.37 0.63
C LYS A 279 -43.57 -15.93 1.12
N LEU A 280 -43.58 -17.04 1.86
CA LEU A 280 -42.34 -17.71 2.31
C LEU A 280 -41.47 -18.17 1.13
N SER A 281 -42.09 -18.68 0.07
CA SER A 281 -41.37 -19.11 -1.14
C SER A 281 -40.74 -17.93 -1.89
N ASP A 282 -41.42 -16.78 -1.97
CA ASP A 282 -40.88 -15.54 -2.55
C ASP A 282 -39.71 -14.98 -1.72
N TYR A 283 -39.80 -15.02 -0.39
CA TYR A 283 -38.68 -14.67 0.49
C TYR A 283 -37.50 -15.63 0.34
N LEU A 284 -37.76 -16.93 0.21
CA LEU A 284 -36.72 -17.93 -0.04
C LEU A 284 -35.97 -17.60 -1.34
N LEU A 285 -36.69 -17.31 -2.43
CA LEU A 285 -36.09 -16.92 -3.70
C LEU A 285 -35.23 -15.66 -3.58
N LYS A 286 -35.75 -14.60 -2.96
CA LYS A 286 -34.99 -13.35 -2.72
C LYS A 286 -33.77 -13.57 -1.83
N SER A 287 -33.87 -14.41 -0.81
CA SER A 287 -32.75 -14.77 0.05
C SER A 287 -31.69 -15.53 -0.74
N THR A 288 -32.08 -16.47 -1.60
CA THR A 288 -31.15 -17.18 -2.48
C THR A 288 -30.43 -16.23 -3.44
N ASP A 289 -31.14 -15.29 -4.07
CA ASP A 289 -30.51 -14.28 -4.95
C ASP A 289 -29.53 -13.38 -4.20
N ARG A 290 -29.90 -12.92 -3.00
CA ARG A 290 -29.03 -12.07 -2.17
C ARG A 290 -27.81 -12.84 -1.66
N LEU A 291 -27.97 -14.11 -1.28
CA LEU A 291 -26.88 -14.98 -0.91
C LEU A 291 -25.87 -15.11 -2.06
N ASN A 292 -26.35 -15.29 -3.30
CA ASN A 292 -25.49 -15.37 -4.47
C ASN A 292 -24.65 -14.09 -4.69
N ASP A 293 -25.28 -12.90 -4.60
CA ASP A 293 -24.59 -11.60 -4.68
C ASP A 293 -23.52 -11.43 -3.57
N LEU A 294 -23.86 -11.83 -2.35
CA LEU A 294 -22.94 -11.75 -1.22
C LEU A 294 -21.76 -12.70 -1.36
N THR A 295 -21.98 -13.96 -1.77
CA THR A 295 -20.90 -14.92 -2.02
C THR A 295 -19.92 -14.40 -3.07
N GLN A 296 -20.41 -13.79 -4.15
CA GLN A 296 -19.56 -13.20 -5.19
C GLN A 296 -18.73 -12.02 -4.65
N LYS A 297 -19.36 -11.11 -3.89
CA LYS A 297 -18.66 -9.97 -3.26
C LYS A 297 -17.62 -10.43 -2.24
N ASN A 298 -17.93 -11.49 -1.49
CA ASN A 298 -17.04 -12.05 -0.50
C ASN A 298 -15.78 -12.63 -1.16
N LEU A 299 -15.92 -13.38 -2.27
CA LEU A 299 -14.79 -13.88 -3.05
C LEU A 299 -13.90 -12.74 -3.56
N GLN A 300 -14.49 -11.72 -4.20
CA GLN A 300 -13.73 -10.57 -4.72
C GLN A 300 -12.98 -9.83 -3.60
N THR A 301 -13.65 -9.62 -2.46
CA THR A 301 -13.04 -8.96 -1.30
C THR A 301 -11.91 -9.82 -0.73
N LYS A 302 -12.10 -11.14 -0.66
CA LYS A 302 -11.10 -12.08 -0.18
C LYS A 302 -9.87 -12.13 -1.08
N GLN A 303 -10.03 -12.18 -2.40
CA GLN A 303 -8.92 -12.10 -3.36
C GLN A 303 -8.12 -10.79 -3.22
N GLN A 304 -8.81 -9.66 -3.05
CA GLN A 304 -8.16 -8.37 -2.79
C GLN A 304 -7.40 -8.38 -1.47
N LEU A 305 -8.00 -8.94 -0.41
CA LEU A 305 -7.36 -9.10 0.88
C LEU A 305 -6.09 -9.95 0.77
N ASP A 306 -6.16 -11.11 0.12
CA ASP A 306 -5.02 -12.01 -0.03
C ASP A 306 -3.88 -11.34 -0.81
N THR A 307 -4.20 -10.59 -1.87
CA THR A 307 -3.21 -9.81 -2.64
C THR A 307 -2.51 -8.77 -1.77
N VAL A 308 -3.27 -8.05 -0.94
CA VAL A 308 -2.74 -7.03 -0.03
C VAL A 308 -1.91 -7.66 1.08
N THR A 309 -2.37 -8.76 1.69
CA THR A 309 -1.63 -9.51 2.72
C THR A 309 -0.33 -10.11 2.18
N GLN A 310 -0.33 -10.60 0.94
CA GLN A 310 0.88 -11.08 0.29
C GLN A 310 1.86 -9.92 0.05
N SER A 311 1.37 -8.76 -0.39
CA SER A 311 2.20 -7.56 -0.58
C SER A 311 2.81 -7.07 0.73
N ASP A 312 2.04 -7.10 1.83
CA ASP A 312 2.48 -6.75 3.18
C ASP A 312 3.58 -7.70 3.68
N SER A 313 3.38 -9.02 3.52
CA SER A 313 4.37 -10.02 3.94
C SER A 313 5.67 -9.91 3.12
N ALA A 314 5.55 -9.65 1.82
CA ALA A 314 6.70 -9.48 0.94
C ALA A 314 7.46 -8.16 1.20
N LEU A 315 6.77 -7.13 1.72
CA LEU A 315 7.35 -5.83 2.02
C LEU A 315 8.45 -5.94 3.09
N ASP A 316 8.19 -6.64 4.20
CA ASP A 316 9.16 -6.78 5.29
C ASP A 316 10.44 -7.49 4.85
N GLU A 317 10.30 -8.53 4.02
CA GLU A 317 11.44 -9.23 3.45
C GLU A 317 12.21 -8.31 2.50
N GLN A 318 11.51 -7.61 1.60
CA GLN A 318 12.12 -6.70 0.64
C GLN A 318 12.84 -5.53 1.32
N ILE A 319 12.25 -4.93 2.36
CA ILE A 319 12.89 -3.86 3.12
C ILE A 319 14.18 -4.39 3.73
N ASN A 320 14.14 -5.52 4.44
CA ASN A 320 15.31 -6.07 5.10
C ASN A 320 16.42 -6.50 4.13
N VAL A 321 16.02 -6.99 2.95
CA VAL A 321 16.94 -7.44 1.89
C VAL A 321 17.57 -6.27 1.13
N LEU A 322 16.82 -5.20 0.87
CA LEU A 322 17.23 -4.10 -0.02
C LEU A 322 17.63 -2.81 0.71
N LYS A 323 17.85 -2.84 2.03
CA LYS A 323 18.28 -1.65 2.79
C LYS A 323 19.50 -1.00 2.13
N GLY A 324 19.34 0.23 1.67
CA GLY A 324 20.40 1.03 1.04
C GLY A 324 20.48 0.96 -0.49
N SER A 325 19.69 0.11 -1.17
CA SER A 325 19.62 0.10 -2.64
C SER A 325 18.55 1.08 -3.15
N LEU A 326 18.89 1.84 -4.19
CA LEU A 326 17.97 2.72 -4.93
C LEU A 326 16.79 1.97 -5.57
N LEU A 327 16.94 0.66 -5.80
CA LEU A 327 15.87 -0.17 -6.34
C LEU A 327 14.70 -0.31 -5.36
N LEU A 328 14.96 -0.24 -4.05
CA LEU A 328 13.94 -0.39 -3.01
C LEU A 328 12.84 0.66 -3.17
N SER A 329 13.20 1.95 -3.26
CA SER A 329 12.23 3.05 -3.37
C SER A 329 11.29 2.88 -4.58
N LYS A 330 11.81 2.39 -5.71
CA LYS A 330 11.03 2.10 -6.92
C LYS A 330 10.07 0.92 -6.75
N ILE A 331 10.49 -0.13 -6.05
CA ILE A 331 9.64 -1.30 -5.74
C ILE A 331 8.53 -0.91 -4.77
N LEU A 332 8.86 -0.21 -3.68
CA LEU A 332 7.91 0.28 -2.68
C LEU A 332 6.81 1.15 -3.34
N TYR A 333 7.22 2.01 -4.28
CA TYR A 333 6.27 2.83 -5.00
C TYR A 333 5.32 2.04 -5.90
N LYS A 334 5.84 1.08 -6.68
CA LYS A 334 5.00 0.21 -7.53
C LYS A 334 3.98 -0.56 -6.69
N GLN A 335 4.37 -1.03 -5.51
CA GLN A 335 3.46 -1.68 -4.57
C GLN A 335 2.36 -0.72 -4.10
N LYS A 336 2.72 0.51 -3.71
CA LYS A 336 1.74 1.53 -3.32
C LYS A 336 0.72 1.84 -4.41
N GLN A 337 1.14 1.86 -5.68
CA GLN A 337 0.24 2.04 -6.83
C GLN A 337 -0.65 0.82 -7.09
N ALA A 338 -0.14 -0.39 -6.86
CA ALA A 338 -0.87 -1.64 -7.05
C ALA A 338 -1.95 -1.87 -5.98
N LEU A 339 -1.95 -1.12 -4.86
CA LEU A 339 -2.96 -1.24 -3.82
C LEU A 339 -4.37 -0.93 -4.37
N PRO A 340 -5.36 -1.80 -4.10
CA PRO A 340 -6.72 -1.62 -4.60
C PRO A 340 -7.38 -0.36 -4.00
N ARG A 341 -8.31 0.24 -4.77
CA ARG A 341 -9.17 1.31 -4.25
C ARG A 341 -10.28 0.68 -3.40
N LEU A 342 -10.29 1.00 -2.12
CA LEU A 342 -11.20 0.41 -1.15
C LEU A 342 -12.60 1.04 -1.26
N THR A 343 -13.61 0.21 -1.53
CA THR A 343 -15.03 0.58 -1.41
C THR A 343 -15.67 -0.31 -0.34
N VAL A 344 -16.09 0.29 0.77
CA VAL A 344 -16.73 -0.44 1.89
C VAL A 344 -18.24 -0.29 1.81
N ASP A 345 -18.97 -1.39 1.98
CA ASP A 345 -20.41 -1.34 2.13
C ASP A 345 -20.76 -0.90 3.56
N ARG A 346 -21.24 0.33 3.72
CA ARG A 346 -21.59 0.89 5.04
C ARG A 346 -22.88 0.31 5.60
N ASN A 347 -23.73 -0.29 4.77
CA ASN A 347 -25.05 -0.78 5.17
C ASN A 347 -25.02 -2.24 5.64
N LEU A 348 -23.88 -2.93 5.48
CA LEU A 348 -23.78 -4.37 5.79
C LEU A 348 -24.08 -4.70 7.26
N ALA A 349 -23.77 -3.80 8.20
CA ALA A 349 -24.08 -3.98 9.61
C ALA A 349 -25.60 -3.96 9.88
N ASP A 350 -26.31 -3.05 9.21
CA ASP A 350 -27.77 -2.94 9.30
C ASP A 350 -28.44 -4.14 8.62
N ASP A 351 -27.93 -4.58 7.47
CA ASP A 351 -28.37 -5.81 6.81
C ASP A 351 -28.24 -7.03 7.74
N ILE A 352 -27.08 -7.19 8.41
CA ILE A 352 -26.85 -8.28 9.39
C ILE A 352 -27.89 -8.23 10.52
N ALA A 353 -28.20 -7.05 11.05
CA ALA A 353 -29.20 -6.89 12.09
C ALA A 353 -30.60 -7.28 11.61
N ASN A 354 -30.98 -6.86 10.39
CA ASN A 354 -32.24 -7.21 9.76
C ASN A 354 -32.38 -8.72 9.52
N ILE A 355 -31.31 -9.38 9.06
CA ILE A 355 -31.29 -10.84 8.85
C ILE A 355 -31.50 -11.57 10.18
N ARG A 356 -30.85 -11.13 11.26
CA ARG A 356 -31.02 -11.72 12.60
C ARG A 356 -32.44 -11.55 13.14
N LEU A 357 -33.04 -10.37 12.95
CA LEU A 357 -34.43 -10.12 13.33
C LEU A 357 -35.37 -11.07 12.57
N TYR A 358 -35.18 -11.18 11.25
CA TYR A 358 -36.00 -12.07 10.43
C TYR A 358 -35.78 -13.55 10.77
N GLN A 359 -34.55 -13.96 11.10
CA GLN A 359 -34.25 -15.31 11.58
C GLN A 359 -34.99 -15.62 12.89
N PHE A 360 -35.10 -14.64 13.80
CA PHE A 360 -35.89 -14.78 15.02
C PHE A 360 -37.38 -14.96 14.72
N GLU A 361 -37.95 -14.15 13.81
CA GLU A 361 -39.34 -14.30 13.36
C GLU A 361 -39.62 -15.68 12.72
N VAL A 362 -38.72 -16.14 11.84
CA VAL A 362 -38.82 -17.48 11.22
C VAL A 362 -38.76 -18.57 12.29
N ASN A 363 -37.88 -18.45 13.29
CA ASN A 363 -37.81 -19.41 14.37
C ASN A 363 -39.08 -19.43 15.24
N GLN A 364 -39.68 -18.27 15.52
CA GLN A 364 -40.99 -18.22 16.19
C GLN A 364 -42.08 -18.93 15.39
N GLN A 365 -42.14 -18.69 14.07
CA GLN A 365 -43.11 -19.37 13.20
C GLN A 365 -42.88 -20.89 13.15
N ARG A 366 -41.62 -21.34 13.18
CA ARG A 366 -41.29 -22.77 13.26
C ARG A 366 -41.76 -23.39 14.56
N GLU A 367 -41.65 -22.70 15.68
CA GLU A 367 -42.12 -23.17 16.97
C GLU A 367 -43.65 -23.31 16.99
N LEU A 368 -44.37 -22.34 16.39
CA LEU A 368 -45.83 -22.38 16.25
C LEU A 368 -46.33 -23.56 15.39
N ILE A 369 -45.55 -24.00 14.40
CA ILE A 369 -45.90 -25.08 13.46
C ILE A 369 -45.04 -26.35 13.72
N SER A 370 -44.44 -26.45 14.92
CA SER A 370 -43.61 -27.60 15.31
C SER A 370 -44.35 -28.93 15.15
N THR A 371 -45.65 -28.94 15.47
CA THR A 371 -46.56 -30.05 15.20
C THR A 371 -47.66 -29.61 14.22
N PRO A 372 -47.52 -29.89 12.91
CA PRO A 372 -48.47 -29.43 11.89
C PRO A 372 -49.93 -29.85 12.15
N SER A 373 -50.16 -31.03 12.73
CA SER A 373 -51.51 -31.48 13.08
C SER A 373 -52.16 -30.60 14.15
N THR A 374 -51.43 -30.26 15.22
CA THR A 374 -51.91 -29.39 16.30
C THR A 374 -52.16 -27.98 15.80
N TYR A 375 -51.32 -27.48 14.91
CA TYR A 375 -51.52 -26.19 14.24
C TYR A 375 -52.85 -26.17 13.45
N VAL A 376 -53.11 -27.21 12.65
CA VAL A 376 -54.35 -27.34 11.88
C VAL A 376 -55.57 -27.50 12.78
N ASP A 377 -55.47 -28.30 13.84
CA ASP A 377 -56.57 -28.52 14.78
C ASP A 377 -56.94 -27.20 15.50
N ASN A 378 -55.97 -26.37 15.88
CA ASN A 378 -56.20 -25.03 16.43
C ASN A 378 -56.83 -24.07 15.41
N LEU A 379 -56.45 -24.18 14.13
CA LEU A 379 -57.01 -23.38 13.03
C LEU A 379 -58.48 -23.72 12.78
N LEU A 380 -58.82 -25.01 12.84
CA LEU A 380 -60.18 -25.52 12.67
C LEU A 380 -61.08 -25.26 13.88
N ALA A 381 -60.52 -25.18 15.10
CA ALA A 381 -61.28 -24.85 16.31
C ALA A 381 -61.95 -23.46 16.26
N ASN A 382 -61.46 -22.55 15.40
CA ASN A 382 -61.98 -21.21 15.20
C ASN A 382 -62.98 -21.11 14.02
N GLN A 383 -63.31 -22.21 13.34
CA GLN A 383 -64.24 -22.27 12.20
C GLN A 383 -65.60 -22.83 12.61
N SER A 384 -66.67 -22.49 11.88
CA SER A 384 -68.00 -23.05 12.11
C SER A 384 -68.01 -24.57 11.88
N PRO A 385 -68.66 -25.38 12.73
CA PRO A 385 -68.66 -26.85 12.61
C PRO A 385 -69.14 -27.39 11.25
N ASP A 386 -70.04 -26.66 10.57
CA ASP A 386 -70.60 -27.04 9.27
C ASP A 386 -69.63 -26.87 8.09
N ASP A 387 -68.56 -26.06 8.26
CA ASP A 387 -67.54 -25.81 7.22
C ASP A 387 -66.33 -26.76 7.33
N VAL A 388 -66.25 -27.57 8.40
CA VAL A 388 -65.10 -28.45 8.68
C VAL A 388 -65.30 -29.82 8.01
N THR A 389 -64.84 -29.93 6.75
CA THR A 389 -64.84 -31.21 6.02
C THR A 389 -63.54 -32.00 6.20
N PRO A 390 -63.56 -33.36 6.11
CA PRO A 390 -62.34 -34.19 6.16
C PRO A 390 -61.33 -33.83 5.05
N GLN A 391 -61.81 -33.48 3.87
CA GLN A 391 -60.98 -32.98 2.76
C GLN A 391 -60.28 -31.67 3.11
N LEU A 392 -61.00 -30.70 3.71
CA LEU A 392 -60.40 -29.43 4.15
C LEU A 392 -59.27 -29.66 5.16
N ARG A 393 -59.50 -30.52 6.17
CA ARG A 393 -58.46 -30.85 7.17
C ARG A 393 -57.23 -31.47 6.52
N ARG A 394 -57.40 -32.38 5.56
CA ARG A 394 -56.28 -32.98 4.83
C ARG A 394 -55.47 -31.94 4.05
N THR A 395 -56.13 -31.05 3.30
CA THR A 395 -55.46 -30.00 2.52
C THR A 395 -54.73 -29.01 3.42
N LEU A 396 -55.33 -28.61 4.55
CA LEU A 396 -54.67 -27.75 5.54
C LEU A 396 -53.43 -28.41 6.15
N LEU A 397 -53.48 -29.72 6.40
CA LEU A 397 -52.34 -30.48 6.90
C LEU A 397 -51.20 -30.54 5.87
N GLU A 398 -51.52 -30.77 4.59
CA GLU A 398 -50.53 -30.71 3.50
C GLU A 398 -49.89 -29.31 3.38
N LEU A 399 -50.69 -28.24 3.50
CA LEU A 399 -50.19 -26.85 3.52
C LEU A 399 -49.31 -26.56 4.75
N ALA A 400 -49.67 -27.08 5.93
CA ALA A 400 -48.90 -26.89 7.17
C ALA A 400 -47.57 -27.66 7.15
N ILE A 401 -47.54 -28.88 6.60
CA ILE A 401 -46.29 -29.64 6.36
C ILE A 401 -45.39 -28.85 5.40
N THR A 402 -45.96 -28.38 4.29
CA THR A 402 -45.22 -27.57 3.30
C THR A 402 -44.66 -26.30 3.94
N ARG A 403 -45.44 -25.62 4.79
CA ARG A 403 -44.98 -24.45 5.53
C ARG A 403 -43.79 -24.79 6.44
N SER A 404 -43.84 -25.91 7.14
CA SER A 404 -42.75 -26.36 8.01
C SER A 404 -41.45 -26.58 7.22
N ASP A 405 -41.52 -27.25 6.06
CA ASP A 405 -40.37 -27.45 5.16
C ASP A 405 -39.84 -26.11 4.60
N LEU A 406 -40.73 -25.21 4.15
CA LEU A 406 -40.36 -23.87 3.68
C LEU A 406 -39.64 -23.08 4.76
N LEU A 407 -40.14 -23.10 6.00
CA LEU A 407 -39.52 -22.42 7.13
C LEU A 407 -38.16 -23.03 7.50
N GLU A 408 -38.01 -24.36 7.42
CA GLU A 408 -36.72 -25.02 7.64
C GLU A 408 -35.69 -24.65 6.57
N ARG A 409 -36.09 -24.66 5.28
CA ARG A 409 -35.25 -24.21 4.16
C ARG A 409 -34.86 -22.75 4.30
N LEU A 410 -35.83 -21.88 4.59
CA LEU A 410 -35.58 -20.46 4.81
C LEU A 410 -34.66 -20.21 6.00
N SER A 411 -34.81 -20.96 7.10
CA SER A 411 -33.91 -20.87 8.26
C SER A 411 -32.47 -21.23 7.90
N ARG A 412 -32.26 -22.28 7.09
CA ARG A 412 -30.92 -22.65 6.57
C ARG A 412 -30.35 -21.56 5.65
N GLU A 413 -31.15 -21.05 4.71
CA GLU A 413 -30.72 -19.98 3.79
C GLU A 413 -30.37 -18.69 4.53
N LEU A 414 -31.18 -18.27 5.51
CA LEU A 414 -30.88 -17.10 6.34
C LEU A 414 -29.61 -17.30 7.17
N SER A 415 -29.37 -18.52 7.66
CA SER A 415 -28.12 -18.84 8.38
C SER A 415 -26.90 -18.73 7.46
N ALA A 416 -27.00 -19.24 6.22
CA ALA A 416 -25.94 -19.10 5.22
C ALA A 416 -25.71 -17.63 4.83
N LEU A 417 -26.79 -16.87 4.61
CA LEU A 417 -26.75 -15.45 4.26
C LEU A 417 -26.17 -14.59 5.40
N LEU A 418 -26.53 -14.91 6.64
CA LEU A 418 -25.91 -14.30 7.82
C LEU A 418 -24.41 -14.58 7.88
N ASN A 419 -24.00 -15.84 7.67
CA ASN A 419 -22.59 -16.22 7.69
C ASN A 419 -21.77 -15.51 6.59
N GLU A 420 -22.30 -15.46 5.35
CA GLU A 420 -21.65 -14.76 4.24
C GLU A 420 -21.58 -13.24 4.49
N SER A 421 -22.63 -12.64 5.06
CA SER A 421 -22.65 -11.21 5.40
C SER A 421 -21.61 -10.88 6.47
N ILE A 422 -21.52 -11.69 7.53
CA ILE A 422 -20.52 -11.53 8.59
C ILE A 422 -19.11 -11.72 8.02
N THR A 423 -18.91 -12.75 7.19
CA THR A 423 -17.61 -13.04 6.57
C THR A 423 -17.17 -11.89 5.66
N LEU A 424 -18.08 -11.37 4.83
CA LEU A 424 -17.82 -10.19 4.00
C LEU A 424 -17.45 -8.98 4.86
N GLN A 425 -18.16 -8.74 5.97
CA GLN A 425 -17.87 -7.63 6.88
C GLN A 425 -16.46 -7.76 7.49
N LEU A 426 -16.09 -8.96 7.93
CA LEU A 426 -14.77 -9.24 8.47
C LEU A 426 -13.68 -9.07 7.40
N ASN A 427 -13.88 -9.62 6.20
CA ASN A 427 -12.95 -9.49 5.09
C ASN A 427 -12.77 -8.02 4.66
N GLN A 428 -13.85 -7.24 4.58
CA GLN A 428 -13.76 -5.80 4.28
C GLN A 428 -13.02 -5.02 5.36
N LYS A 429 -13.30 -5.32 6.64
CA LYS A 429 -12.61 -4.68 7.78
C LYS A 429 -11.12 -5.01 7.79
N GLN A 430 -10.77 -6.28 7.56
CA GLN A 430 -9.38 -6.73 7.50
C GLN A 430 -8.68 -6.11 6.29
N LEU A 431 -9.28 -6.14 5.10
CA LEU A 431 -8.75 -5.51 3.90
C LEU A 431 -8.47 -4.02 4.13
N LEU A 432 -9.42 -3.29 4.72
CA LEU A 432 -9.24 -1.87 5.02
C LEU A 432 -8.10 -1.65 6.02
N SER A 433 -8.05 -2.43 7.09
CA SER A 433 -6.99 -2.34 8.10
C SER A 433 -5.62 -2.64 7.50
N THR A 434 -5.47 -3.77 6.81
CA THR A 434 -4.19 -4.20 6.23
C THR A 434 -3.75 -3.24 5.13
N ALA A 435 -4.64 -2.82 4.22
CA ALA A 435 -4.28 -1.88 3.16
C ALA A 435 -3.91 -0.49 3.70
N THR A 436 -4.57 -0.03 4.77
CA THR A 436 -4.25 1.26 5.42
C THR A 436 -2.91 1.17 6.16
N ASN A 437 -2.67 0.09 6.90
CA ASN A 437 -1.41 -0.16 7.58
C ASN A 437 -0.26 -0.29 6.57
N LEU A 438 -0.42 -1.11 5.54
CA LEU A 438 0.57 -1.26 4.47
C LEU A 438 0.88 0.08 3.78
N ARG A 439 -0.14 0.90 3.49
CA ARG A 439 0.08 2.24 2.94
C ARG A 439 0.87 3.13 3.91
N ALA A 440 0.56 3.10 5.20
CA ALA A 440 1.28 3.86 6.22
C ALA A 440 2.74 3.39 6.35
N THR A 441 2.99 2.07 6.39
CA THR A 441 4.33 1.49 6.42
C THR A 441 5.12 1.87 5.17
N LEU A 442 4.53 1.75 3.99
CA LEU A 442 5.15 2.18 2.73
C LEU A 442 5.52 3.67 2.78
N ASP A 443 4.63 4.53 3.27
CA ASP A 443 4.88 5.97 3.41
C ASP A 443 6.02 6.28 4.39
N GLU A 444 6.05 5.61 5.53
CA GLU A 444 7.14 5.76 6.51
C GLU A 444 8.48 5.29 5.94
N GLN A 445 8.52 4.12 5.33
CA GLN A 445 9.76 3.56 4.78
C GLN A 445 10.26 4.39 3.59
N MET A 446 9.37 4.83 2.70
CA MET A 446 9.73 5.72 1.59
C MET A 446 10.23 7.10 2.06
N PHE A 447 9.83 7.57 3.25
CA PHE A 447 10.32 8.84 3.80
C PHE A 447 11.81 8.81 4.16
N TRP A 448 12.32 7.65 4.60
CA TRP A 448 13.70 7.50 5.08
C TRP A 448 14.68 6.91 4.06
N ILE A 449 14.22 6.50 2.88
CA ILE A 449 15.05 5.89 1.83
C ILE A 449 15.36 6.93 0.75
N PRO A 450 16.63 7.07 0.30
CA PRO A 450 16.96 7.92 -0.82
C PRO A 450 16.23 7.45 -2.09
N SER A 451 15.39 8.33 -2.63
CA SER A 451 14.63 8.09 -3.86
C SER A 451 15.49 8.24 -5.12
N ASN A 452 16.54 9.06 -5.06
CA ASN A 452 17.45 9.37 -6.17
C ASN A 452 18.92 9.23 -5.76
N LYS A 453 19.80 9.09 -6.77
CA LYS A 453 21.24 9.21 -6.53
C LYS A 453 21.55 10.61 -5.96
N PRO A 454 22.53 10.73 -5.04
CA PRO A 454 23.00 12.03 -4.59
C PRO A 454 23.46 12.87 -5.80
N LEU A 455 23.34 14.19 -5.69
CA LEU A 455 23.76 15.12 -6.74
C LEU A 455 25.29 15.26 -6.76
N ASP A 456 25.95 14.23 -7.27
CA ASP A 456 27.40 14.20 -7.45
C ASP A 456 27.82 14.81 -8.80
N THR A 457 29.13 14.97 -9.02
CA THR A 457 29.68 15.50 -10.28
C THR A 457 29.25 14.69 -11.51
N GLU A 458 29.07 13.38 -11.37
CA GLU A 458 28.57 12.49 -12.43
C GLU A 458 27.11 12.79 -12.82
N TRP A 459 26.28 13.23 -11.87
CA TRP A 459 24.90 13.65 -12.18
C TRP A 459 24.91 14.92 -13.04
N LEU A 460 25.76 15.91 -12.71
CA LEU A 460 25.88 17.15 -13.48
C LEU A 460 26.30 16.91 -14.94
N GLU A 461 27.11 15.88 -15.20
CA GLU A 461 27.51 15.49 -16.56
C GLU A 461 26.36 14.88 -17.37
N THR A 462 25.41 14.21 -16.71
CA THR A 462 24.28 13.54 -17.37
C THR A 462 23.04 14.45 -17.52
N VAL A 463 22.97 15.58 -16.81
CA VAL A 463 21.89 16.58 -16.89
C VAL A 463 21.52 17.01 -18.32
N PRO A 464 22.46 17.36 -19.23
CA PRO A 464 22.10 17.84 -20.56
C PRO A 464 21.36 16.79 -21.40
N ASP A 465 21.79 15.54 -21.33
CA ASP A 465 21.22 14.43 -22.09
C ASP A 465 19.83 14.04 -21.57
N HIS A 466 19.65 14.06 -20.25
CA HIS A 466 18.33 13.80 -19.64
C HIS A 466 17.36 14.96 -19.86
N LEU A 467 17.83 16.21 -19.81
CA LEU A 467 17.03 17.41 -20.05
C LEU A 467 16.50 17.45 -21.50
N THR A 468 17.36 17.18 -22.48
CA THR A 468 16.96 17.16 -23.90
C THR A 468 15.92 16.08 -24.18
N LYS A 469 16.09 14.88 -23.62
CA LYS A 469 15.10 13.80 -23.70
C LYS A 469 13.79 14.18 -23.01
N GLN A 470 13.83 14.78 -21.83
CA GLN A 470 12.61 15.15 -21.10
C GLN A 470 11.83 16.25 -21.82
N VAL A 471 12.50 17.30 -22.33
CA VAL A 471 11.82 18.38 -23.06
C VAL A 471 11.21 17.90 -24.38
N THR A 472 11.87 16.99 -25.11
CA THR A 472 11.39 16.48 -26.40
C THR A 472 10.29 15.43 -26.28
N THR A 473 10.23 14.71 -25.16
CA THR A 473 9.17 13.72 -24.87
C THR A 473 7.92 14.33 -24.26
N LEU A 474 7.96 15.61 -23.83
CA LEU A 474 6.79 16.29 -23.29
C LEU A 474 5.74 16.53 -24.39
N PRO A 475 4.50 16.02 -24.20
CA PRO A 475 3.42 16.11 -25.19
C PRO A 475 2.75 17.50 -25.25
N TRP A 476 3.53 18.59 -25.38
CA TRP A 476 3.00 19.96 -25.40
C TRP A 476 1.92 20.17 -26.47
N ALA A 477 2.14 19.61 -27.66
CA ALA A 477 1.21 19.74 -28.78
C ALA A 477 -0.07 18.92 -28.57
N SER A 478 0.03 17.68 -28.07
CA SER A 478 -1.15 16.82 -27.88
C SER A 478 -1.95 17.20 -26.64
N SER A 479 -1.33 17.68 -25.55
CA SER A 479 -2.08 18.19 -24.40
C SER A 479 -2.90 19.45 -24.75
N VAL A 480 -2.42 20.30 -25.67
CA VAL A 480 -3.18 21.48 -26.14
C VAL A 480 -4.29 21.08 -27.12
N SER A 481 -4.04 20.14 -28.03
CA SER A 481 -5.09 19.66 -28.93
C SER A 481 -6.20 18.93 -28.17
N GLU A 482 -5.86 18.07 -27.21
CA GLU A 482 -6.83 17.35 -26.38
C GLU A 482 -7.62 18.30 -25.46
N LEU A 483 -6.99 19.37 -24.94
CA LEU A 483 -7.71 20.44 -24.24
C LEU A 483 -8.78 21.10 -25.13
N TYR A 484 -8.42 21.37 -26.38
CA TYR A 484 -9.34 21.95 -27.36
C TYR A 484 -10.46 20.99 -27.72
N ASP A 485 -10.12 19.72 -27.96
CA ASP A 485 -11.09 18.65 -28.27
C ASP A 485 -12.04 18.40 -27.10
N GLY A 486 -11.53 18.32 -25.87
CA GLY A 486 -12.34 18.17 -24.66
C GLY A 486 -13.32 19.33 -24.43
N LEU A 487 -12.88 20.58 -24.67
CA LEU A 487 -13.76 21.75 -24.57
C LEU A 487 -14.85 21.78 -25.66
N THR A 488 -14.52 21.36 -26.88
CA THR A 488 -15.44 21.43 -28.04
C THR A 488 -16.41 20.26 -28.10
N GLN A 489 -16.04 19.07 -27.61
CA GLN A 489 -16.90 17.88 -27.64
C GLN A 489 -18.00 17.90 -26.56
N ARG A 490 -17.80 18.57 -25.43
CA ARG A 490 -18.81 18.67 -24.35
C ARG A 490 -19.02 20.10 -23.82
N PRO A 491 -19.44 21.06 -24.68
CA PRO A 491 -19.53 22.47 -24.31
C PRO A 491 -20.56 22.72 -23.19
N LEU A 492 -21.64 21.95 -23.16
CA LEU A 492 -22.71 22.05 -22.15
C LEU A 492 -22.22 21.78 -20.72
N LEU A 493 -21.21 20.91 -20.56
CA LEU A 493 -20.65 20.54 -19.26
C LEU A 493 -19.78 21.67 -18.67
N PHE A 494 -19.06 22.41 -19.53
CA PHE A 494 -18.20 23.53 -19.13
C PHE A 494 -18.92 24.89 -19.17
N LEU A 495 -20.08 24.97 -19.83
CA LEU A 495 -20.93 26.17 -19.94
C LEU A 495 -21.20 26.87 -18.59
N PRO A 496 -21.64 26.19 -17.50
CA PRO A 496 -21.92 26.88 -16.24
C PRO A 496 -20.67 27.54 -15.65
N LEU A 497 -19.50 26.91 -15.79
CA LEU A 497 -18.23 27.44 -15.28
C LEU A 497 -17.73 28.61 -16.14
N LEU A 498 -17.87 28.53 -17.46
CA LEU A 498 -17.57 29.64 -18.39
C LEU A 498 -18.49 30.85 -18.17
N LEU A 499 -19.79 30.62 -17.97
CA LEU A 499 -20.76 31.67 -17.65
C LEU A 499 -20.43 32.32 -16.32
N LEU A 500 -20.02 31.56 -15.31
CA LEU A 500 -19.59 32.11 -14.02
C LEU A 500 -18.34 32.99 -14.17
N ILE A 501 -17.32 32.54 -14.91
CA ILE A 501 -16.12 33.33 -15.22
C ILE A 501 -16.53 34.62 -15.95
N GLY A 502 -17.35 34.51 -17.00
CA GLY A 502 -17.83 35.66 -17.77
C GLY A 502 -18.62 36.65 -16.91
N ALA A 503 -19.52 36.16 -16.05
CA ALA A 503 -20.31 36.98 -15.13
C ALA A 503 -19.43 37.72 -14.11
N LEU A 504 -18.38 37.07 -13.58
CA LEU A 504 -17.44 37.69 -12.65
C LEU A 504 -16.57 38.75 -13.35
N LEU A 505 -16.12 38.49 -14.57
CA LEU A 505 -15.38 39.47 -15.38
C LEU A 505 -16.25 40.67 -15.73
N TRP A 506 -17.51 40.44 -16.08
CA TRP A 506 -18.48 41.51 -16.38
C TRP A 506 -18.82 42.33 -15.13
N ARG A 507 -19.09 41.68 -14.00
CA ARG A 507 -19.38 42.35 -12.71
C ARG A 507 -18.15 42.92 -12.03
N ARG A 508 -16.94 42.76 -12.59
CA ARG A 508 -15.69 43.24 -11.99
C ARG A 508 -15.74 44.72 -11.60
N LYS A 509 -16.27 45.59 -12.48
CA LYS A 509 -16.43 47.02 -12.19
C LYS A 509 -17.38 47.28 -11.01
N ALA A 510 -18.50 46.55 -10.95
CA ALA A 510 -19.47 46.65 -9.86
C ALA A 510 -18.89 46.13 -8.53
N LEU A 511 -18.11 45.05 -8.56
CA LEU A 511 -17.42 44.52 -7.38
C LEU A 511 -16.39 45.51 -6.83
N TYR A 512 -15.61 46.17 -7.68
CA TYR A 512 -14.71 47.26 -7.24
C TYR A 512 -15.48 48.45 -6.66
N ALA A 513 -16.60 48.84 -7.29
CA ALA A 513 -17.45 49.92 -6.77
C ALA A 513 -18.06 49.56 -5.41
N ARG A 514 -18.49 48.31 -5.23
CA ARG A 514 -19.01 47.79 -3.95
C ARG A 514 -17.93 47.78 -2.87
N LEU A 515 -16.72 47.33 -3.19
CA LEU A 515 -15.59 47.34 -2.28
C LEU A 515 -15.23 48.76 -1.85
N LYS A 516 -15.17 49.71 -2.80
CA LYS A 516 -14.93 51.13 -2.51
C LYS A 516 -16.00 51.73 -1.60
N LYS A 517 -17.28 51.39 -1.82
CA LYS A 517 -18.37 51.85 -0.95
C LYS A 517 -18.23 51.32 0.47
N ILE A 518 -17.96 50.03 0.63
CA ILE A 518 -17.73 49.41 1.94
C ILE A 518 -16.55 50.08 2.64
N HIS A 519 -15.45 50.32 1.94
CA HIS A 519 -14.27 50.98 2.49
C HIS A 519 -14.52 52.43 2.96
N LEU A 520 -15.44 53.16 2.31
CA LEU A 520 -15.82 54.53 2.69
C LEU A 520 -16.73 54.58 3.94
N ASP A 521 -17.54 53.55 4.16
CA ASP A 521 -18.48 53.49 5.28
C ASP A 521 -17.81 53.10 6.62
N ILE A 522 -16.56 52.61 6.58
CA ILE A 522 -15.79 52.19 7.76
C ILE A 522 -15.27 53.40 8.54
N GLY A 523 -15.38 53.35 9.87
CA GLY A 523 -14.98 54.44 10.75
C GLY A 523 -16.05 55.53 10.94
N HIS A 524 -17.21 55.40 10.27
CA HIS A 524 -18.36 56.28 10.47
C HIS A 524 -19.39 55.62 11.40
N PHE A 525 -19.55 56.16 12.60
CA PHE A 525 -20.38 55.60 13.70
C PHE A 525 -21.82 55.21 13.31
N LYS A 526 -22.42 55.83 12.30
CA LYS A 526 -23.82 55.56 11.87
C LYS A 526 -23.97 54.56 10.72
N ARG A 527 -22.89 54.18 10.03
CA ARG A 527 -22.94 53.36 8.79
C ARG A 527 -22.04 52.13 8.81
N ASP A 528 -21.22 52.00 9.86
CA ASP A 528 -20.32 50.87 10.05
C ASP A 528 -21.07 49.65 10.60
N SER A 529 -20.69 48.45 10.14
CA SER A 529 -21.26 47.17 10.56
C SER A 529 -20.18 46.09 10.53
N GLN A 530 -20.25 45.15 11.49
CA GLN A 530 -19.31 44.03 11.56
C GLN A 530 -19.35 43.10 10.32
N TRP A 531 -20.44 43.13 9.54
CA TRP A 531 -20.57 42.39 8.28
C TRP A 531 -19.74 42.97 7.13
N HIS A 532 -19.25 44.20 7.23
CA HIS A 532 -18.48 44.86 6.18
C HIS A 532 -17.15 44.16 5.92
N THR A 533 -16.49 43.62 6.96
CA THR A 533 -15.21 42.92 6.83
C THR A 533 -15.36 41.55 6.14
N PRO A 534 -16.27 40.64 6.56
CA PRO A 534 -16.54 39.40 5.82
C PRO A 534 -16.96 39.64 4.36
N VAL A 535 -17.80 40.65 4.10
CA VAL A 535 -18.24 40.98 2.73
C VAL A 535 -17.06 41.51 1.90
N ALA A 536 -16.19 42.35 2.46
CA ALA A 536 -14.99 42.84 1.76
C ALA A 536 -14.02 41.70 1.41
N ILE A 537 -13.84 40.73 2.31
CA ILE A 537 -13.04 39.52 2.06
C ILE A 537 -13.70 38.69 0.93
N LEU A 538 -15.02 38.45 1.00
CA LEU A 538 -15.75 37.72 -0.04
C LEU A 538 -15.64 38.38 -1.41
N VAL A 539 -15.75 39.71 -1.49
CA VAL A 539 -15.57 40.46 -2.74
C VAL A 539 -14.15 40.33 -3.28
N ASN A 540 -13.13 40.30 -2.42
CA ASN A 540 -11.75 40.03 -2.85
C ASN A 540 -11.55 38.60 -3.37
N ILE A 541 -12.18 37.60 -2.75
CA ILE A 541 -12.20 36.21 -3.24
C ILE A 541 -12.89 36.15 -4.61
N LEU A 542 -14.06 36.77 -4.77
CA LEU A 542 -14.80 36.82 -6.04
C LEU A 542 -13.98 37.48 -7.17
N LEU A 543 -13.17 38.48 -6.84
CA LEU A 543 -12.27 39.14 -7.79
C LEU A 543 -11.01 38.31 -8.13
N ALA A 544 -10.63 37.36 -7.27
CA ALA A 544 -9.52 36.43 -7.47
C ALA A 544 -9.93 35.16 -8.23
N LEU A 545 -11.20 34.79 -8.13
CA LEU A 545 -11.81 33.57 -8.68
C LEU A 545 -11.65 33.36 -10.20
N PRO A 546 -11.73 34.37 -11.09
CA PRO A 546 -11.78 34.12 -12.54
C PRO A 546 -10.60 33.31 -13.09
N VAL A 547 -9.38 33.60 -12.63
CA VAL A 547 -8.17 32.89 -13.08
C VAL A 547 -8.09 31.50 -12.45
N ALA A 548 -8.45 31.36 -11.17
CA ALA A 548 -8.51 30.05 -10.52
C ALA A 548 -9.55 29.14 -11.18
N LEU A 549 -10.73 29.66 -11.53
CA LEU A 549 -11.76 28.90 -12.23
C LEU A 549 -11.34 28.55 -13.66
N ALA A 550 -10.61 29.41 -14.36
CA ALA A 550 -10.07 29.10 -15.68
C ALA A 550 -9.04 27.96 -15.61
N LEU A 551 -8.11 28.01 -14.65
CA LEU A 551 -7.16 26.93 -14.40
C LEU A 551 -7.86 25.62 -14.01
N ALA A 552 -8.88 25.70 -13.14
CA ALA A 552 -9.68 24.55 -12.73
C ALA A 552 -10.50 23.95 -13.88
N LEU A 553 -11.02 24.80 -14.78
CA LEU A 553 -11.71 24.37 -15.99
C LEU A 553 -10.78 23.58 -16.90
N CYS A 554 -9.59 24.11 -17.19
CA CYS A 554 -8.58 23.39 -17.97
C CYS A 554 -8.17 22.09 -17.29
N GLY A 555 -7.99 22.10 -15.97
CA GLY A 555 -7.64 20.91 -15.19
C GLY A 555 -8.71 19.82 -15.26
N TYR A 556 -9.97 20.22 -15.15
CA TYR A 556 -11.11 19.31 -15.23
C TYR A 556 -11.35 18.78 -16.65
N ALA A 557 -11.14 19.62 -17.68
CA ALA A 557 -11.22 19.21 -19.08
C ALA A 557 -10.19 18.12 -19.40
N LEU A 558 -8.95 18.27 -18.92
CA LEU A 558 -7.90 17.27 -19.08
C LEU A 558 -8.20 15.95 -18.35
N GLN A 559 -8.94 15.96 -17.24
CA GLN A 559 -9.25 14.75 -16.48
C GLN A 559 -10.37 13.90 -17.09
N ILE A 560 -11.30 14.51 -17.81
CA ILE A 560 -12.49 13.82 -18.35
C ILE A 560 -12.15 12.91 -19.53
N ASP A 561 -11.17 13.31 -20.36
CA ASP A 561 -10.79 12.57 -21.57
C ASP A 561 -9.55 11.68 -21.38
N ALA A 562 -8.94 11.73 -20.19
CA ALA A 562 -7.59 11.20 -19.98
C ALA A 562 -7.50 9.68 -19.99
N ARG A 563 -6.77 9.17 -20.98
CA ARG A 563 -5.87 8.00 -20.82
C ARG A 563 -4.52 8.52 -20.30
N GLY A 564 -4.04 8.01 -19.17
CA GLY A 564 -2.65 8.21 -18.70
C GLY A 564 -2.26 9.65 -18.32
N GLN A 565 -1.21 10.18 -18.96
CA GLN A 565 -0.45 11.39 -18.59
C GLN A 565 -1.27 12.69 -18.45
N ASN A 566 -2.37 12.84 -19.19
CA ASN A 566 -3.19 14.06 -19.19
C ASN A 566 -4.02 14.22 -17.90
N ALA A 567 -4.38 13.12 -17.22
CA ALA A 567 -5.04 13.18 -15.92
C ALA A 567 -4.14 13.83 -14.84
N ASN A 568 -2.83 13.60 -14.92
CA ASN A 568 -1.84 14.11 -13.96
C ASN A 568 -1.63 15.62 -14.15
N LEU A 569 -1.54 16.08 -15.40
CA LEU A 569 -1.50 17.52 -15.72
C LEU A 569 -2.80 18.22 -15.28
N GLY A 570 -3.95 17.56 -15.45
CA GLY A 570 -5.23 18.07 -14.98
C GLY A 570 -5.29 18.24 -13.46
N ALA A 571 -4.79 17.25 -12.69
CA ALA A 571 -4.66 17.35 -11.23
C ALA A 571 -3.71 18.48 -10.80
N ALA A 572 -2.59 18.65 -11.49
CA ALA A 572 -1.66 19.76 -11.24
C ALA A 572 -2.31 21.14 -11.46
N LEU A 573 -3.06 21.32 -12.54
CA LEU A 573 -3.78 22.57 -12.80
C LEU A 573 -4.81 22.91 -11.72
N LEU A 574 -5.48 21.91 -11.13
CA LEU A 574 -6.39 22.12 -10.01
C LEU A 574 -5.66 22.58 -8.74
N LEU A 575 -4.50 22.00 -8.42
CA LEU A 575 -3.69 22.43 -7.27
C LEU A 575 -3.12 23.84 -7.48
N ILE A 576 -2.65 24.16 -8.69
CA ILE A 576 -2.20 25.51 -9.07
C ILE A 576 -3.37 26.50 -8.96
N ALA A 577 -4.59 26.11 -9.36
CA ALA A 577 -5.78 26.95 -9.22
C ALA A 577 -6.08 27.32 -7.76
N GLN A 578 -5.97 26.34 -6.84
CA GLN A 578 -6.15 26.56 -5.41
C GLN A 578 -5.06 27.47 -4.82
N ALA A 579 -3.80 27.19 -5.13
CA ALA A 579 -2.68 28.03 -4.69
C ALA A 579 -2.83 29.46 -5.21
N TRP A 580 -3.17 29.63 -6.49
CA TRP A 580 -3.42 30.95 -7.09
C TRP A 580 -4.52 31.70 -6.35
N LEU A 581 -5.65 31.04 -6.06
CA LEU A 581 -6.76 31.65 -5.34
C LEU A 581 -6.32 32.19 -3.97
N VAL A 582 -5.59 31.39 -3.19
CA VAL A 582 -5.11 31.77 -1.85
C VAL A 582 -4.14 32.95 -1.93
N PHE A 583 -3.07 32.83 -2.72
CA PHE A 583 -2.03 33.85 -2.78
C PHE A 583 -2.52 35.16 -3.42
N TYR A 584 -3.35 35.08 -4.46
CA TYR A 584 -3.88 36.28 -5.12
C TYR A 584 -4.94 36.98 -4.26
N THR A 585 -5.74 36.24 -3.48
CA THR A 585 -6.65 36.84 -2.50
C THR A 585 -5.86 37.54 -1.40
N ALA A 586 -4.81 36.92 -0.86
CA ALA A 586 -3.97 37.52 0.15
C ALA A 586 -3.23 38.77 -0.38
N TYR A 587 -2.73 38.72 -1.61
CA TYR A 587 -2.15 39.87 -2.32
C TYR A 587 -3.12 41.05 -2.44
N ARG A 588 -4.42 40.79 -2.63
CA ARG A 588 -5.46 41.82 -2.70
C ARG A 588 -5.85 42.37 -1.34
N ILE A 589 -5.94 41.53 -0.32
CA ILE A 589 -6.22 41.95 1.06
C ILE A 589 -5.13 42.92 1.55
N LEU A 590 -3.88 42.67 1.13
CA LEU A 590 -2.69 43.48 1.42
C LEU A 590 -2.46 44.62 0.42
N ALA A 591 -3.42 44.95 -0.44
CA ALA A 591 -3.27 46.10 -1.32
C ALA A 591 -3.30 47.43 -0.53
N PRO A 592 -2.67 48.51 -1.01
CA PRO A 592 -2.79 49.84 -0.42
C PRO A 592 -4.26 50.26 -0.39
N GLY A 593 -4.76 50.69 0.77
CA GLY A 593 -6.20 50.96 0.98
C GLY A 593 -7.08 49.71 0.90
N GLY A 594 -6.50 48.52 1.11
CA GLY A 594 -7.17 47.23 1.16
C GLY A 594 -7.73 46.89 2.54
N VAL A 595 -8.18 45.64 2.68
CA VAL A 595 -8.84 45.17 3.90
C VAL A 595 -7.89 45.20 5.11
N ALA A 596 -6.61 44.84 4.93
CA ALA A 596 -5.62 44.84 6.00
C ALA A 596 -5.39 46.24 6.59
N GLU A 597 -5.31 47.28 5.75
CA GLU A 597 -5.09 48.65 6.18
C GLU A 597 -6.36 49.28 6.77
N LEU A 598 -7.51 49.15 6.09
CA LEU A 598 -8.73 49.88 6.48
C LEU A 598 -9.55 49.19 7.57
N HIS A 599 -9.68 47.85 7.52
CA HIS A 599 -10.50 47.11 8.48
C HIS A 599 -9.68 46.66 9.70
N PHE A 600 -8.44 46.21 9.49
CA PHE A 600 -7.57 45.73 10.55
C PHE A 600 -6.55 46.76 11.05
N ARG A 601 -6.51 47.96 10.44
CA ARG A 601 -5.63 49.08 10.83
C ARG A 601 -4.15 48.73 10.87
N TRP A 602 -3.70 47.86 9.97
CA TRP A 602 -2.27 47.55 9.82
C TRP A 602 -1.52 48.78 9.31
N GLU A 603 -0.27 48.95 9.76
CA GLU A 603 0.56 50.08 9.36
C GLU A 603 0.86 50.02 7.85
N LYS A 604 0.64 51.13 7.13
CA LYS A 604 0.94 51.27 5.69
C LYS A 604 2.29 50.69 5.24
N PRO A 605 3.43 51.00 5.88
CA PRO A 605 4.72 50.44 5.48
C PRO A 605 4.79 48.91 5.66
N GLN A 606 4.07 48.34 6.63
CA GLN A 606 3.99 46.90 6.83
C GLN A 606 3.16 46.22 5.74
N VAL A 607 2.05 46.84 5.33
CA VAL A 607 1.18 46.32 4.27
C VAL A 607 1.89 46.32 2.92
N GLU A 608 2.52 47.43 2.52
CA GLU A 608 3.27 47.52 1.26
C GLU A 608 4.44 46.54 1.20
N PHE A 609 5.16 46.39 2.32
CA PHE A 609 6.21 45.40 2.47
C PHE A 609 5.66 43.98 2.26
N LEU A 610 4.64 43.56 3.03
CA LEU A 610 4.05 42.22 2.94
C LEU A 610 3.42 41.94 1.57
N GLN A 611 2.85 42.94 0.91
CA GLN A 611 2.29 42.79 -0.43
C GLN A 611 3.36 42.43 -1.47
N GLY A 612 4.54 43.06 -1.39
CA GLY A 612 5.68 42.71 -2.24
C GLY A 612 6.18 41.28 -1.98
N TRP A 613 6.19 40.85 -0.71
CA TRP A 613 6.58 39.51 -0.32
C TRP A 613 5.61 38.43 -0.75
N ILE A 614 4.31 38.65 -0.58
CA ILE A 614 3.31 37.64 -0.94
C ILE A 614 3.25 37.39 -2.44
N ARG A 615 3.59 38.39 -3.27
CA ARG A 615 3.76 38.22 -4.72
C ARG A 615 4.99 37.36 -5.04
N LYS A 616 6.14 37.64 -4.42
CA LYS A 616 7.39 36.89 -4.67
C LYS A 616 7.28 35.45 -4.16
N LEU A 617 6.84 35.27 -2.92
CA LEU A 617 6.61 33.95 -2.31
C LEU A 617 5.51 33.20 -3.04
N GLY A 618 4.40 33.85 -3.39
CA GLY A 618 3.31 33.22 -4.14
C GLY A 618 3.77 32.67 -5.49
N LEU A 619 4.65 33.37 -6.21
CA LEU A 619 5.20 32.87 -7.47
C LEU A 619 6.10 31.64 -7.27
N VAL A 620 6.95 31.66 -6.24
CA VAL A 620 7.80 30.50 -5.90
C VAL A 620 6.95 29.30 -5.47
N VAL A 621 5.93 29.52 -4.64
CA VAL A 621 5.02 28.45 -4.20
C VAL A 621 4.19 27.90 -5.36
N LEU A 622 3.73 28.75 -6.29
CA LEU A 622 3.04 28.29 -7.50
C LEU A 622 3.92 27.39 -8.36
N ALA A 623 5.19 27.75 -8.55
CA ALA A 623 6.16 26.92 -9.28
C ALA A 623 6.42 25.59 -8.55
N LEU A 624 6.57 25.63 -7.22
CA LEU A 624 6.78 24.43 -6.41
C LEU A 624 5.56 23.50 -6.45
N VAL A 625 4.34 24.03 -6.27
CA VAL A 625 3.09 23.27 -6.34
C VAL A 625 2.91 22.62 -7.72
N ALA A 626 3.28 23.30 -8.80
CA ALA A 626 3.23 22.73 -10.14
C ALA A 626 4.12 21.48 -10.27
N VAL A 627 5.36 21.55 -9.77
CA VAL A 627 6.28 20.41 -9.82
C VAL A 627 5.84 19.29 -8.88
N VAL A 628 5.48 19.61 -7.63
CA VAL A 628 5.01 18.61 -6.65
C VAL A 628 3.81 17.86 -7.21
N ALA A 629 2.85 18.55 -7.81
CA ALA A 629 1.66 17.91 -8.35
C ALA A 629 1.97 16.96 -9.52
N ILE A 630 2.92 17.31 -10.38
CA ILE A 630 3.35 16.45 -11.49
C ILE A 630 4.17 15.26 -10.95
N ALA A 631 5.10 15.52 -10.04
CA ALA A 631 6.01 14.55 -9.45
C ALA A 631 5.28 13.50 -8.60
N GLU A 632 4.26 13.89 -7.82
CA GLU A 632 3.43 12.96 -7.04
C GLU A 632 2.69 11.93 -7.91
N HIS A 633 2.37 12.30 -9.16
CA HIS A 633 1.58 11.48 -10.07
C HIS A 633 2.41 10.74 -11.13
N GLN A 634 3.71 11.06 -11.30
CA GLN A 634 4.67 10.26 -12.08
C GLN A 634 5.98 9.88 -11.34
N PRO A 635 5.91 9.18 -10.18
CA PRO A 635 7.09 8.86 -9.38
C PRO A 635 8.09 7.90 -10.03
N ALA A 636 7.65 7.09 -10.99
CA ALA A 636 8.53 6.21 -11.76
C ALA A 636 9.58 6.97 -12.58
N ALA A 637 9.32 8.26 -12.85
CA ALA A 637 10.24 9.17 -13.52
C ALA A 637 11.07 10.03 -12.54
N LEU A 638 10.87 9.95 -11.21
CA LEU A 638 11.61 10.79 -10.23
C LEU A 638 13.13 10.61 -10.37
N ALA A 639 13.60 9.40 -10.67
CA ALA A 639 15.01 9.10 -10.91
C ALA A 639 15.59 9.77 -12.16
N ASP A 640 14.75 10.03 -13.16
CA ASP A 640 15.11 10.63 -14.44
C ASP A 640 14.63 12.10 -14.56
N ASP A 641 13.95 12.63 -13.54
CA ASP A 641 13.29 13.95 -13.54
C ASP A 641 14.27 15.08 -13.19
N VAL A 642 15.12 15.42 -14.16
CA VAL A 642 16.12 16.49 -14.01
C VAL A 642 15.46 17.87 -13.92
N LEU A 643 14.38 18.10 -14.68
CA LEU A 643 13.64 19.37 -14.64
C LEU A 643 12.97 19.61 -13.28
N GLY A 644 12.29 18.60 -12.73
CA GLY A 644 11.61 18.69 -11.45
C GLY A 644 12.58 18.96 -10.31
N ILE A 645 13.71 18.26 -10.27
CA ILE A 645 14.78 18.49 -9.28
C ILE A 645 15.33 19.92 -9.40
N ALA A 646 15.65 20.39 -10.60
CA ALA A 646 16.19 21.74 -10.82
C ALA A 646 15.21 22.84 -10.36
N VAL A 647 13.93 22.70 -10.69
CA VAL A 647 12.90 23.66 -10.29
C VAL A 647 12.69 23.63 -8.77
N VAL A 648 12.66 22.44 -8.15
CA VAL A 648 12.49 22.30 -6.69
C VAL A 648 13.67 22.89 -5.93
N LEU A 649 14.91 22.60 -6.34
CA LEU A 649 16.12 23.20 -5.75
C LEU A 649 16.11 24.72 -5.90
N THR A 650 15.75 25.22 -7.07
CA THR A 650 15.64 26.67 -7.32
C THR A 650 14.56 27.29 -6.44
N CYS A 651 13.41 26.62 -6.27
CA CYS A 651 12.32 27.09 -5.42
C CYS A 651 12.72 27.11 -3.94
N TYR A 652 13.37 26.07 -3.42
CA TYR A 652 13.85 26.07 -2.03
C TYR A 652 14.96 27.08 -1.79
N ALA A 653 15.90 27.24 -2.73
CA ALA A 653 16.94 28.26 -2.64
C ALA A 653 16.34 29.68 -2.63
N LEU A 654 15.40 29.96 -3.54
CA LEU A 654 14.68 31.24 -3.56
C LEU A 654 13.84 31.44 -2.30
N MET A 655 13.18 30.40 -1.79
CA MET A 655 12.39 30.48 -0.57
C MET A 655 13.26 30.73 0.66
N ALA A 656 14.39 30.03 0.80
CA ALA A 656 15.37 30.25 1.86
C ALA A 656 15.90 31.70 1.81
N TRP A 657 16.27 32.18 0.61
CA TRP A 657 16.74 33.55 0.43
C TRP A 657 15.66 34.59 0.76
N LEU A 658 14.44 34.39 0.27
CA LEU A 658 13.30 35.28 0.51
C LEU A 658 12.93 35.32 2.01
N LEU A 659 12.84 34.18 2.68
CA LEU A 659 12.49 34.10 4.10
C LEU A 659 13.61 34.64 5.00
N SER A 660 14.88 34.37 4.68
CA SER A 660 16.02 34.95 5.39
C SER A 660 16.02 36.47 5.31
N ARG A 661 15.80 37.01 4.10
CA ARG A 661 15.71 38.45 3.90
C ARG A 661 14.46 39.06 4.56
N LEU A 662 13.33 38.34 4.58
CA LEU A 662 12.12 38.74 5.31
C LEU A 662 12.38 38.84 6.82
N LEU A 663 13.11 37.89 7.40
CA LEU A 663 13.47 37.88 8.82
C LEU A 663 14.39 39.05 9.18
N LEU A 664 15.38 39.34 8.33
CA LEU A 664 16.38 40.40 8.55
C LEU A 664 15.85 41.82 8.30
N HIS A 665 14.96 42.00 7.32
CA HIS A 665 14.48 43.32 6.88
C HIS A 665 13.03 43.63 7.29
N SER A 666 12.46 42.87 8.24
CA SER A 666 11.10 43.12 8.70
C SER A 666 11.01 44.47 9.43
N PRO A 667 10.05 45.36 9.07
CA PRO A 667 9.87 46.65 9.72
C PRO A 667 9.52 46.56 11.22
N THR A 668 9.17 45.37 11.72
CA THR A 668 8.83 45.11 13.13
C THR A 668 9.91 44.37 13.90
N HIS A 669 11.11 44.19 13.33
CA HIS A 669 12.19 43.37 13.89
C HIS A 669 12.64 43.79 15.31
N GLU A 670 12.59 45.09 15.62
CA GLU A 670 12.96 45.63 16.94
C GLU A 670 11.93 45.32 18.04
N LYS A 671 10.64 45.12 17.68
CA LYS A 671 9.54 44.85 18.63
C LYS A 671 9.14 43.36 18.68
N ALA A 672 9.85 42.49 17.97
CA ALA A 672 9.51 41.07 17.89
C ALA A 672 9.96 40.32 19.16
N SER A 673 9.03 39.60 19.81
CA SER A 673 9.35 38.71 20.94
C SER A 673 10.33 37.61 20.52
N LEU A 674 11.10 37.08 21.48
CA LEU A 674 12.03 35.97 21.26
C LEU A 674 11.35 34.77 20.60
N PHE A 675 10.09 34.48 20.96
CA PHE A 675 9.27 33.46 20.33
C PHE A 675 9.06 33.69 18.82
N ARG A 676 8.72 34.92 18.39
CA ARG A 676 8.55 35.23 16.96
C ARG A 676 9.86 35.12 16.18
N LYS A 677 10.99 35.49 16.79
CA LYS A 677 12.31 35.34 16.19
C LYS A 677 12.70 33.86 16.04
N ALA A 678 12.43 33.04 17.06
CA ALA A 678 12.63 31.59 16.99
C ALA A 678 11.75 30.93 15.93
N VAL A 679 10.46 31.28 15.86
CA VAL A 679 9.55 30.80 14.81
C VAL A 679 10.06 31.21 13.41
N GLY A 680 10.46 32.47 13.22
CA GLY A 680 11.02 32.93 11.94
C GLY A 680 12.29 32.19 11.54
N LEU A 681 13.18 31.87 12.50
CA LEU A 681 14.39 31.09 12.27
C LEU A 681 14.03 29.67 11.80
N VAL A 682 13.10 29.00 12.47
CA VAL A 682 12.63 27.65 12.11
C VAL A 682 12.02 27.65 10.70
N PHE A 683 11.16 28.62 10.37
CA PHE A 683 10.58 28.74 9.02
C PHE A 683 11.62 29.00 7.93
N THR A 684 12.73 29.68 8.26
CA THR A 684 13.84 29.94 7.32
C THR A 684 14.75 28.72 7.18
N ALA A 685 14.96 27.96 8.26
CA ALA A 685 15.78 26.75 8.26
C ALA A 685 15.11 25.60 7.49
N LEU A 686 13.78 25.54 7.44
CA LEU A 686 13.04 24.46 6.79
C LEU A 686 13.36 24.32 5.29
N PRO A 687 13.25 25.36 4.43
CA PRO A 687 13.65 25.25 3.02
C PRO A 687 15.12 24.90 2.82
N VAL A 688 16.02 25.31 3.73
CA VAL A 688 17.44 24.94 3.68
C VAL A 688 17.63 23.45 3.96
N ALA A 689 16.94 22.92 4.97
CA ALA A 689 16.96 21.49 5.28
C ALA A 689 16.40 20.66 4.11
N LEU A 690 15.28 21.09 3.52
CA LEU A 690 14.68 20.43 2.35
C LEU A 690 15.60 20.49 1.12
N PHE A 691 16.26 21.63 0.88
CA PHE A 691 17.26 21.75 -0.18
C PHE A 691 18.40 20.73 0.00
N ILE A 692 18.95 20.63 1.22
CA ILE A 692 20.01 19.67 1.55
C ILE A 692 19.52 18.23 1.37
N ALA A 693 18.29 17.93 1.79
CA ALA A 693 17.69 16.60 1.63
C ALA A 693 17.61 16.19 0.15
N VAL A 694 17.17 17.09 -0.74
CA VAL A 694 17.15 16.83 -2.20
C VAL A 694 18.56 16.55 -2.72
N CYS A 695 19.58 17.29 -2.27
CA CYS A 695 20.98 17.06 -2.68
C CYS A 695 21.49 15.67 -2.30
N PHE A 696 21.06 15.14 -1.15
CA PHE A 696 21.39 13.78 -0.69
C PHE A 696 20.49 12.69 -1.29
N GLY A 697 19.59 13.01 -2.21
CA GLY A 697 18.74 12.03 -2.90
C GLY A 697 17.37 11.79 -2.26
N TYR A 698 17.03 12.51 -1.17
CA TYR A 698 15.74 12.44 -0.47
C TYR A 698 14.67 13.31 -1.17
N TYR A 699 14.50 13.11 -2.46
CA TYR A 699 13.58 13.89 -3.29
C TYR A 699 12.10 13.63 -2.91
N TYR A 700 11.71 12.38 -2.68
CA TYR A 700 10.36 12.05 -2.20
C TYR A 700 10.02 12.72 -0.86
N THR A 701 10.95 12.67 0.10
CA THR A 701 10.85 13.30 1.42
C THR A 701 10.67 14.80 1.32
N ALA A 702 11.35 15.45 0.38
CA ALA A 702 11.27 16.90 0.22
C ALA A 702 9.95 17.37 -0.38
N LEU A 703 9.35 16.56 -1.27
CA LEU A 703 8.07 16.88 -1.93
C LEU A 703 6.86 16.71 -1.01
N LYS A 704 6.94 15.83 -0.01
CA LYS A 704 5.91 15.59 1.00
C LYS A 704 5.94 16.64 2.10
#